data_AF-A0A968PI45-F1
#
_entry.id   AF-A0A968PI45-F1
#
_cell.length_a   1.000
_cell.length_b   1.000
_cell.length_c   1.000
_cell.angle_alpha   90.00
_cell.angle_beta   90.00
_cell.angle_gamma   90.00
#
_symmetry.space_group_name_H-M   'P 1'
#
loop_
_entity.id
_entity.type
_entity.pdbx_description
1 polymer ?
#
loop_
_entity_poly.entity_id
_entity_poly.type
_entity_poly.pdbx_seq_one_letter_code
_entity_poly.pdbx_strand_id
1 'polypeptide(L)'
;MPPDVLQRLNIRAMRMEVPFVPENQHATYHGGVMLEIEEELRRLHAHNVTVLAEFGTGPAPQPLGRPRPHLDAEGVMLDGKMDHVWLPEWDGEFKAQVKHLISELGWPKGPITGVMLWNEPWEGHSISGWQADMLRYRELYKLMGEAVHEAEAQAGVQVLVGGCDSHTNTLDKLFPDGSMEFLPYLDFCSIHYQGLQSPAHFMIWRDRQEREGRVLIFDTESWVANTDDRYAGVVAANHTAGYDRAMGVYGGNVVDVLSHRRVRMVDVWTPEGRKQQPARLGAYTLAASVGAVQQFIGDRPFRKVLFERGLPWVFVFDGMRDDPGDGTVVVLGDLEALFTGGLALWSRTATTQQAGQRLQLLEQLRSSKIPQEQAQIQEQLAQRHPYTDAKLIIPAEGDAPFAMYDFQGNRLPAQQDGTIVVPLDHRGFFLRATDGKAASFAKLLQALDQSQVRGLEPVHIVLRDFLKPVDDGATLRLELTSHHNQPIDGELRIEIDGLEINPPGRLKLKPRQVQLLEIPVRGQPRPDNEYLTTVVFDAGDLGMAVHHESMHVNRIIHRSIAIDGNLEDWQGAYTQTVAASGTATRTLTEAAWLPFEKFTPRGQNNFASAWLAYDQDYFYFAARITDDSVDPGTLRFASAMTICSFTLK
;
A
#
# COMPACT_ATOMS: atom_id res chain seq x y z
N MET A 1 8.20 -20.18 12.78
CA MET A 1 9.63 -20.18 13.17
C MET A 1 9.70 -20.69 14.60
N PRO A 2 10.76 -21.42 15.00
CA PRO A 2 10.91 -21.86 16.39
C PRO A 2 10.92 -20.69 17.40
N PRO A 3 10.36 -20.84 18.61
CA PRO A 3 10.30 -19.78 19.61
C PRO A 3 11.66 -19.18 20.00
N ASP A 4 12.73 -19.99 20.04
CA ASP A 4 14.08 -19.53 20.36
C ASP A 4 14.67 -18.62 19.28
N VAL A 5 14.34 -18.88 18.01
CA VAL A 5 14.74 -18.03 16.87
C VAL A 5 14.00 -16.70 16.93
N LEU A 6 12.69 -16.73 17.16
CA LEU A 6 11.87 -15.52 17.34
C LEU A 6 12.42 -14.65 18.48
N GLN A 7 12.74 -15.26 19.61
CA GLN A 7 13.34 -14.57 20.76
C GLN A 7 14.69 -13.93 20.43
N ARG A 8 15.58 -14.62 19.71
CA ARG A 8 16.89 -14.08 19.29
C ARG A 8 16.79 -12.90 18.34
N LEU A 9 15.77 -12.90 17.48
CA LEU A 9 15.46 -11.79 16.57
C LEU A 9 14.63 -10.69 17.25
N ASN A 10 14.31 -10.84 18.54
CA ASN A 10 13.41 -9.98 19.30
C ASN A 10 12.03 -9.81 18.63
N ILE A 11 11.55 -10.82 17.91
CA ILE A 11 10.20 -10.85 17.34
C ILE A 11 9.22 -11.26 18.44
N ARG A 12 8.21 -10.42 18.70
CA ARG A 12 7.26 -10.58 19.81
C ARG A 12 5.83 -10.94 19.38
N ALA A 13 5.59 -11.06 18.08
CA ALA A 13 4.29 -11.45 17.55
C ALA A 13 4.47 -12.34 16.31
N MET A 14 3.53 -13.27 16.11
CA MET A 14 3.42 -14.05 14.88
C MET A 14 1.96 -14.36 14.54
N ARG A 15 1.68 -14.58 13.26
CA ARG A 15 0.42 -15.18 12.79
C ARG A 15 0.59 -16.70 12.67
N MET A 16 -0.41 -17.45 13.13
CA MET A 16 -0.43 -18.92 13.12
C MET A 16 -1.81 -19.42 12.70
N GLU A 17 -1.88 -20.26 11.68
CA GLU A 17 -3.13 -20.95 11.30
C GLU A 17 -3.40 -22.11 12.26
N VAL A 18 -4.66 -22.24 12.66
CA VAL A 18 -5.22 -23.25 13.54
C VAL A 18 -6.34 -23.96 12.80
N PRO A 19 -6.25 -25.28 12.56
CA PRO A 19 -7.30 -26.00 11.84
C PRO A 19 -8.53 -26.23 12.73
N PHE A 20 -9.71 -26.28 12.14
CA PHE A 20 -10.90 -26.80 12.84
C PHE A 20 -10.91 -28.34 12.82
N VAL A 21 -10.87 -28.97 14.00
CA VAL A 21 -10.85 -30.42 14.17
C VAL A 21 -12.05 -30.86 15.02
N PRO A 22 -13.11 -31.42 14.41
CA PRO A 22 -14.27 -31.90 15.15
C PRO A 22 -13.91 -33.05 16.09
N GLU A 23 -14.75 -33.28 17.10
CA GLU A 23 -14.50 -34.22 18.20
C GLU A 23 -14.23 -35.64 17.70
N ASN A 24 -14.97 -36.06 16.66
CA ASN A 24 -14.80 -37.37 16.04
C ASN A 24 -13.44 -37.55 15.32
N GLN A 25 -12.67 -36.48 15.11
CA GLN A 25 -11.32 -36.51 14.53
C GLN A 25 -10.21 -36.38 15.59
N HIS A 26 -10.53 -36.21 16.88
CA HIS A 26 -9.52 -36.00 17.93
C HIS A 26 -8.60 -37.21 18.14
N ALA A 27 -9.08 -38.43 17.88
CA ALA A 27 -8.26 -39.64 17.97
C ALA A 27 -7.40 -39.91 16.73
N THR A 28 -7.45 -39.03 15.73
CA THR A 28 -6.71 -39.18 14.47
C THR A 28 -5.41 -38.36 14.47
N TYR A 29 -4.67 -38.43 13.36
CA TYR A 29 -3.53 -37.55 13.09
C TYR A 29 -3.85 -36.07 13.34
N HIS A 30 -5.05 -35.62 12.98
CA HIS A 30 -5.44 -34.21 13.12
C HIS A 30 -5.63 -33.76 14.57
N GLY A 31 -6.16 -34.64 15.44
CA GLY A 31 -6.18 -34.37 16.88
C GLY A 31 -4.78 -34.31 17.47
N GLY A 32 -3.87 -35.17 17.01
CA GLY A 32 -2.45 -35.08 17.34
C GLY A 32 -1.82 -33.73 16.93
N VAL A 33 -2.14 -33.23 15.73
CA VAL A 33 -1.70 -31.91 15.26
C VAL A 33 -2.21 -30.78 16.15
N MET A 34 -3.47 -30.85 16.63
CA MET A 34 -4.00 -29.84 17.54
C MET A 34 -3.29 -29.83 18.90
N LEU A 35 -2.96 -31.00 19.45
CA LEU A 35 -2.15 -31.09 20.68
C LEU A 35 -0.76 -30.48 20.50
N GLU A 36 -0.13 -30.73 19.35
CA GLU A 36 1.17 -30.14 19.01
C GLU A 36 1.08 -28.60 18.89
N ILE A 37 0.00 -28.07 18.31
CA ILE A 37 -0.27 -26.63 18.23
C ILE A 37 -0.42 -26.04 19.63
N GLU A 38 -1.19 -26.65 20.52
CA GLU A 38 -1.33 -26.16 21.90
C GLU A 38 0.00 -26.16 22.66
N GLU A 39 0.82 -27.20 22.50
CA GLU A 39 2.16 -27.24 23.09
C GLU A 39 3.07 -26.15 22.50
N GLU A 40 2.99 -25.89 21.20
CA GLU A 40 3.69 -24.78 20.55
C GLU A 40 3.25 -23.42 21.10
N LEU A 41 1.95 -23.19 21.27
CA LEU A 41 1.41 -21.98 21.87
C LEU A 41 1.93 -21.78 23.31
N ARG A 42 1.92 -22.84 24.15
CA ARG A 42 2.49 -22.76 25.50
C ARG A 42 3.98 -22.40 25.47
N ARG A 43 4.75 -22.96 24.52
CA ARG A 43 6.16 -22.61 24.33
C ARG A 43 6.34 -21.16 23.86
N LEU A 44 5.52 -20.67 22.92
CA LEU A 44 5.55 -19.28 22.45
C LEU A 44 5.28 -18.30 23.60
N HIS A 45 4.28 -18.59 24.44
CA HIS A 45 3.99 -17.81 25.64
C HIS A 45 5.19 -17.75 26.60
N ALA A 46 5.83 -18.89 26.87
CA ALA A 46 7.03 -18.95 27.71
C ALA A 46 8.22 -18.14 27.16
N HIS A 47 8.24 -17.84 25.85
CA HIS A 47 9.25 -17.01 25.19
C HIS A 47 8.81 -15.55 25.00
N ASN A 48 7.67 -15.14 25.56
CA ASN A 48 7.05 -13.83 25.37
C ASN A 48 6.81 -13.49 23.89
N VAL A 49 6.26 -14.46 23.15
CA VAL A 49 5.79 -14.27 21.78
C VAL A 49 4.27 -14.40 21.77
N THR A 50 3.60 -13.35 21.30
CA THR A 50 2.15 -13.31 21.12
C THR A 50 1.74 -13.91 19.78
N VAL A 51 0.51 -14.41 19.70
CA VAL A 51 -0.02 -15.09 18.51
C VAL A 51 -1.33 -14.44 18.08
N LEU A 52 -1.42 -14.17 16.79
CA LEU A 52 -2.67 -14.02 16.06
C LEU A 52 -3.04 -15.39 15.49
N ALA A 53 -4.11 -15.99 16.02
CA ALA A 53 -4.56 -17.32 15.62
C ALA A 53 -5.61 -17.21 14.51
N GLU A 54 -5.30 -17.73 13.34
CA GLU A 54 -6.24 -17.78 12.21
C GLU A 54 -6.91 -19.14 12.15
N PHE A 55 -8.23 -19.18 12.33
CA PHE A 55 -9.00 -20.41 12.21
C PHE A 55 -9.41 -20.64 10.76
N GLY A 56 -9.26 -21.87 10.28
CA GLY A 56 -9.63 -22.19 8.91
C GLY A 56 -9.74 -23.69 8.65
N THR A 57 -9.17 -24.10 7.52
CA THR A 57 -9.31 -25.45 6.95
C THR A 57 -9.00 -26.55 7.96
N GLY A 58 -9.64 -27.71 7.82
CA GLY A 58 -9.41 -28.84 8.71
C GLY A 58 -10.06 -30.14 8.21
N PRO A 59 -9.98 -31.24 8.97
CA PRO A 59 -10.54 -32.54 8.59
C PRO A 59 -12.06 -32.63 8.74
N ALA A 60 -12.75 -31.53 9.03
CA ALA A 60 -14.19 -31.53 9.19
C ALA A 60 -14.89 -32.05 7.92
N PRO A 61 -15.95 -32.88 8.05
CA PRO A 61 -16.66 -33.39 6.89
C PRO A 61 -17.18 -32.29 5.97
N GLN A 62 -16.87 -32.44 4.69
CA GLN A 62 -17.29 -31.53 3.62
C GLN A 62 -18.46 -32.13 2.83
N PRO A 63 -19.28 -31.29 2.18
CA PRO A 63 -20.35 -31.76 1.31
C PRO A 63 -19.85 -32.83 0.31
N LEU A 64 -20.55 -33.96 0.20
CA LEU A 64 -20.19 -35.07 -0.69
C LEU A 64 -18.84 -35.74 -0.39
N GLY A 65 -18.25 -35.50 0.79
CA GLY A 65 -16.97 -36.10 1.22
C GLY A 65 -15.75 -35.59 0.46
N ARG A 66 -15.84 -34.41 -0.17
CA ARG A 66 -14.75 -33.79 -0.95
C ARG A 66 -14.84 -32.26 -0.89
N PRO A 67 -13.74 -31.53 -1.15
CA PRO A 67 -13.79 -30.10 -1.34
C PRO A 67 -14.69 -29.73 -2.52
N ARG A 68 -15.39 -28.59 -2.44
CA ARG A 68 -16.31 -28.16 -3.50
C ARG A 68 -15.52 -27.42 -4.59
N PRO A 69 -15.45 -27.91 -5.84
CA PRO A 69 -14.85 -27.15 -6.93
C PRO A 69 -15.79 -26.03 -7.40
N HIS A 70 -15.23 -25.03 -8.09
CA HIS A 70 -16.03 -24.11 -8.90
C HIS A 70 -16.78 -24.83 -10.01
N LEU A 71 -17.93 -24.28 -10.38
CA LEU A 71 -18.63 -24.62 -11.60
C LEU A 71 -18.38 -23.51 -12.63
N ASP A 72 -18.20 -23.87 -13.90
CA ASP A 72 -18.32 -22.90 -14.99
C ASP A 72 -19.79 -22.52 -15.25
N ALA A 73 -20.02 -21.65 -16.24
CA ALA A 73 -21.36 -21.18 -16.60
C ALA A 73 -22.28 -22.32 -17.08
N GLU A 74 -21.70 -23.44 -17.51
CA GLU A 74 -22.38 -24.64 -17.97
C GLU A 74 -22.61 -25.66 -16.85
N GLY A 75 -22.18 -25.35 -15.61
CA GLY A 75 -22.33 -26.23 -14.46
C GLY A 75 -21.28 -27.34 -14.38
N VAL A 76 -20.17 -27.23 -15.12
CA VAL A 76 -19.07 -28.20 -15.11
C VAL A 76 -18.09 -27.87 -14.00
N MET A 77 -17.70 -28.90 -13.24
CA MET A 77 -16.68 -28.76 -12.21
C MET A 77 -15.33 -28.40 -12.82
N LEU A 78 -14.75 -27.30 -12.34
CA LEU A 78 -13.43 -26.84 -12.73
C LEU A 78 -12.33 -27.49 -11.89
N ASP A 79 -11.23 -27.83 -12.56
CA ASP A 79 -9.99 -28.21 -11.89
C ASP A 79 -9.30 -26.95 -11.36
N GLY A 80 -9.03 -26.90 -10.06
CA GLY A 80 -8.43 -25.72 -9.44
C GLY A 80 -8.45 -25.76 -7.92
N LYS A 81 -8.28 -24.59 -7.28
CA LYS A 81 -8.53 -24.42 -5.84
C LYS A 81 -9.99 -24.77 -5.56
N MET A 82 -10.25 -25.35 -4.40
CA MET A 82 -11.57 -25.84 -4.00
C MET A 82 -11.96 -25.22 -2.66
N ASP A 83 -13.27 -25.18 -2.40
CA ASP A 83 -13.82 -24.78 -1.12
C ASP A 83 -13.62 -25.87 -0.06
N HIS A 84 -13.03 -25.50 1.07
CA HIS A 84 -12.75 -26.40 2.17
C HIS A 84 -13.68 -26.22 3.39
N VAL A 85 -14.69 -25.34 3.29
CA VAL A 85 -15.62 -25.09 4.41
C VAL A 85 -16.47 -26.33 4.74
N TRP A 86 -16.69 -26.56 6.04
CA TRP A 86 -17.51 -27.65 6.55
C TRP A 86 -19.02 -27.34 6.54
N LEU A 87 -19.83 -28.39 6.71
CA LEU A 87 -21.30 -28.29 6.81
C LEU A 87 -21.77 -27.59 8.10
N PRO A 88 -22.87 -26.83 8.09
CA PRO A 88 -23.38 -26.11 9.27
C PRO A 88 -23.63 -26.96 10.53
N GLU A 89 -23.83 -28.27 10.39
CA GLU A 89 -24.00 -29.19 11.52
C GLU A 89 -22.77 -29.23 12.46
N TRP A 90 -21.58 -28.85 11.98
CA TRP A 90 -20.33 -28.82 12.75
C TRP A 90 -20.04 -27.47 13.40
N ASP A 91 -20.90 -26.48 13.23
CA ASP A 91 -20.69 -25.11 13.71
C ASP A 91 -20.63 -25.00 15.23
N GLY A 92 -21.43 -25.80 15.93
CA GLY A 92 -21.40 -25.87 17.39
C GLY A 92 -20.05 -26.38 17.91
N GLU A 93 -19.46 -27.37 17.23
CA GLU A 93 -18.13 -27.88 17.58
C GLU A 93 -17.03 -26.88 17.25
N PHE A 94 -17.15 -26.14 16.13
CA PHE A 94 -16.24 -25.04 15.82
C PHE A 94 -16.24 -23.97 16.92
N LYS A 95 -17.44 -23.50 17.32
CA LYS A 95 -17.61 -22.54 18.41
C LYS A 95 -16.99 -23.07 19.72
N ALA A 96 -17.21 -24.34 20.03
CA ALA A 96 -16.65 -24.97 21.22
C ALA A 96 -15.11 -25.04 21.19
N GLN A 97 -14.52 -25.39 20.04
CA GLN A 97 -13.06 -25.43 19.87
C GLN A 97 -12.44 -24.04 20.04
N VAL A 98 -13.00 -23.01 19.39
CA VAL A 98 -12.52 -21.63 19.55
C VAL A 98 -12.59 -21.22 21.01
N LYS A 99 -13.74 -21.41 21.66
CA LYS A 99 -13.93 -21.04 23.07
C LYS A 99 -12.93 -21.76 23.98
N HIS A 100 -12.72 -23.05 23.77
CA HIS A 100 -11.77 -23.83 24.56
C HIS A 100 -10.35 -23.27 24.43
N LEU A 101 -9.88 -23.10 23.19
CA LEU A 101 -8.53 -22.62 22.92
C LEU A 101 -8.29 -21.23 23.53
N ILE A 102 -9.27 -20.33 23.40
CA ILE A 102 -9.18 -18.96 23.96
C ILE A 102 -9.28 -18.95 25.48
N SER A 103 -10.11 -19.80 26.08
CA SER A 103 -10.25 -19.87 27.55
C SER A 103 -8.96 -20.34 28.23
N GLU A 104 -8.23 -21.26 27.57
CA GLU A 104 -6.99 -21.87 28.08
C GLU A 104 -5.73 -21.08 27.69
N LEU A 105 -5.66 -20.57 26.46
CA LEU A 105 -4.45 -19.99 25.86
C LEU A 105 -4.60 -18.54 25.40
N GLY A 106 -5.74 -17.90 25.68
CA GLY A 106 -5.94 -16.46 25.51
C GLY A 106 -5.08 -15.63 26.48
N TRP A 107 -4.68 -14.44 26.07
CA TRP A 107 -3.91 -13.52 26.90
C TRP A 107 -4.71 -13.12 28.17
N PRO A 108 -4.10 -13.02 29.36
CA PRO A 108 -2.68 -13.20 29.66
C PRO A 108 -2.27 -14.64 30.01
N LYS A 109 -3.18 -15.62 29.99
CA LYS A 109 -2.89 -17.03 30.33
C LYS A 109 -2.02 -17.74 29.31
N GLY A 110 -2.19 -17.40 28.03
CA GLY A 110 -1.38 -17.90 26.93
C GLY A 110 -1.01 -16.79 25.94
N PRO A 111 -0.51 -17.15 24.75
CA PRO A 111 0.03 -16.16 23.82
C PRO A 111 -1.03 -15.54 22.90
N ILE A 112 -2.25 -16.09 22.84
CA ILE A 112 -3.23 -15.67 21.83
C ILE A 112 -3.77 -14.29 22.21
N THR A 113 -3.49 -13.30 21.37
CA THR A 113 -3.94 -11.89 21.56
C THR A 113 -4.98 -11.47 20.53
N GLY A 114 -5.12 -12.22 19.43
CA GLY A 114 -6.14 -12.00 18.44
C GLY A 114 -6.50 -13.30 17.73
N VAL A 115 -7.72 -13.35 17.20
CA VAL A 115 -8.19 -14.40 16.31
C VAL A 115 -8.74 -13.82 15.03
N MET A 116 -8.73 -14.60 13.97
CA MET A 116 -9.37 -14.24 12.70
C MET A 116 -9.87 -15.49 11.98
N LEU A 117 -10.81 -15.29 11.06
CA LEU A 117 -11.46 -16.38 10.34
C LEU A 117 -10.98 -16.41 8.90
N TRP A 118 -10.23 -17.46 8.57
CA TRP A 118 -9.79 -17.82 7.23
C TRP A 118 -8.79 -16.86 6.59
N ASN A 119 -7.72 -17.41 6.01
CA ASN A 119 -6.76 -16.62 5.22
C ASN A 119 -7.43 -16.07 3.95
N GLU A 120 -7.37 -14.78 3.66
CA GLU A 120 -7.79 -14.19 2.37
C GLU A 120 -9.10 -14.78 1.77
N PRO A 121 -10.25 -14.68 2.45
CA PRO A 121 -11.50 -15.35 2.05
C PRO A 121 -12.20 -14.63 0.88
N TRP A 122 -11.54 -14.52 -0.28
CA TRP A 122 -12.10 -13.93 -1.49
C TRP A 122 -13.33 -14.68 -1.98
N GLU A 123 -14.37 -13.95 -2.35
CA GLU A 123 -15.51 -14.52 -3.07
C GLU A 123 -15.06 -15.07 -4.42
N GLY A 124 -15.43 -16.31 -4.73
CA GLY A 124 -15.27 -16.87 -6.07
C GLY A 124 -13.86 -17.33 -6.49
N HIS A 125 -12.79 -17.05 -5.75
CA HIS A 125 -11.45 -17.56 -6.10
C HIS A 125 -10.38 -17.48 -4.99
N SER A 126 -10.70 -17.71 -3.71
CA SER A 126 -9.66 -17.67 -2.67
C SER A 126 -8.57 -18.73 -2.88
N ILE A 127 -7.30 -18.32 -2.74
CA ILE A 127 -6.14 -19.23 -2.80
C ILE A 127 -6.01 -20.13 -1.56
N SER A 128 -6.67 -19.77 -0.46
CA SER A 128 -6.68 -20.49 0.81
C SER A 128 -7.82 -21.50 0.93
N GLY A 129 -8.67 -21.60 -0.10
CA GLY A 129 -9.76 -22.55 -0.13
C GLY A 129 -11.06 -22.09 0.50
N TRP A 130 -11.31 -20.77 0.59
CA TRP A 130 -12.65 -20.23 0.79
C TRP A 130 -13.32 -19.96 -0.56
N GLN A 131 -14.40 -20.66 -0.88
CA GLN A 131 -15.19 -20.33 -2.09
C GLN A 131 -16.70 -20.28 -1.80
N ALA A 132 -17.08 -20.38 -0.54
CA ALA A 132 -18.44 -20.17 -0.09
C ALA A 132 -18.81 -18.68 -0.12
N ASP A 133 -20.11 -18.39 -0.02
CA ASP A 133 -20.62 -17.03 -0.01
C ASP A 133 -20.35 -16.28 1.31
N MET A 134 -20.59 -14.97 1.29
CA MET A 134 -20.49 -14.08 2.45
C MET A 134 -21.46 -14.47 3.57
N LEU A 135 -22.61 -15.06 3.27
CA LEU A 135 -23.59 -15.43 4.30
C LEU A 135 -23.02 -16.54 5.18
N ARG A 136 -22.43 -17.56 4.56
CA ARG A 136 -21.75 -18.64 5.28
C ARG A 136 -20.55 -18.11 6.08
N TYR A 137 -19.80 -17.15 5.52
CA TYR A 137 -18.70 -16.51 6.24
C TYR A 137 -19.18 -15.80 7.50
N ARG A 138 -20.24 -14.99 7.37
CA ARG A 138 -20.86 -14.21 8.45
C ARG A 138 -21.38 -15.09 9.59
N GLU A 139 -21.98 -16.25 9.28
CA GLU A 139 -22.39 -17.24 10.29
C GLU A 139 -21.20 -17.71 11.15
N LEU A 140 -20.13 -18.17 10.50
CA LEU A 140 -18.92 -18.65 11.19
C LEU A 140 -18.21 -17.53 11.95
N TYR A 141 -18.16 -16.33 11.36
CA TYR A 141 -17.54 -15.16 11.96
C TYR A 141 -18.24 -14.78 13.26
N LYS A 142 -19.57 -14.75 13.25
CA LYS A 142 -20.39 -14.50 14.44
C LYS A 142 -20.14 -15.54 15.52
N LEU A 143 -20.09 -16.81 15.18
CA LEU A 143 -19.80 -17.90 16.12
C LEU A 143 -18.42 -17.76 16.76
N MET A 144 -17.40 -17.42 15.96
CA MET A 144 -16.04 -17.15 16.45
C MET A 144 -16.04 -15.95 17.41
N GLY A 145 -16.68 -14.84 17.04
CA GLY A 145 -16.79 -13.65 17.89
C GLY A 145 -17.53 -13.91 19.21
N GLU A 146 -18.63 -14.64 19.16
CA GLU A 146 -19.36 -15.07 20.36
C GLU A 146 -18.51 -15.99 21.25
N ALA A 147 -17.78 -16.95 20.68
CA ALA A 147 -16.89 -17.83 21.43
C ALA A 147 -15.80 -17.03 22.17
N VAL A 148 -15.23 -16.01 21.53
CA VAL A 148 -14.26 -15.10 22.15
C VAL A 148 -14.90 -14.35 23.31
N HIS A 149 -16.04 -13.67 23.09
CA HIS A 149 -16.71 -12.91 24.15
C HIS A 149 -17.12 -13.79 25.35
N GLU A 150 -17.58 -15.02 25.08
CA GLU A 150 -17.89 -15.98 26.14
C GLU A 150 -16.64 -16.40 26.93
N ALA A 151 -15.52 -16.62 26.25
CA ALA A 151 -14.25 -16.96 26.89
C ALA A 151 -13.71 -15.80 27.74
N GLU A 152 -13.78 -14.56 27.25
CA GLU A 152 -13.38 -13.37 28.04
C GLU A 152 -14.20 -13.26 29.32
N ALA A 153 -15.53 -13.40 29.22
CA ALA A 153 -16.44 -13.30 30.36
C ALA A 153 -16.26 -14.43 31.40
N GLN A 154 -15.85 -15.63 30.97
CA GLN A 154 -15.81 -16.82 31.83
C GLN A 154 -14.40 -17.18 32.32
N ALA A 155 -13.37 -16.85 31.53
CA ALA A 155 -12.00 -17.29 31.77
C ALA A 155 -11.05 -16.14 32.12
N GLY A 156 -11.49 -14.87 32.09
CA GLY A 156 -10.66 -13.71 32.44
C GLY A 156 -9.49 -13.51 31.46
N VAL A 157 -9.75 -13.77 30.18
CA VAL A 157 -8.82 -13.53 29.07
C VAL A 157 -9.26 -12.30 28.28
N GLN A 158 -8.38 -11.78 27.41
CA GLN A 158 -8.64 -10.64 26.51
C GLN A 158 -8.08 -10.97 25.14
N VAL A 159 -8.95 -11.10 24.14
CA VAL A 159 -8.58 -11.52 22.78
C VAL A 159 -9.37 -10.72 21.75
N LEU A 160 -8.64 -10.15 20.79
CA LEU A 160 -9.21 -9.37 19.70
C LEU A 160 -9.80 -10.26 18.60
N VAL A 161 -10.83 -9.79 17.91
CA VAL A 161 -11.43 -10.46 16.75
C VAL A 161 -11.13 -9.67 15.47
N GLY A 162 -10.58 -10.36 14.48
CA GLY A 162 -9.98 -9.78 13.28
C GLY A 162 -10.87 -9.72 12.05
N GLY A 163 -10.43 -8.98 11.04
CA GLY A 163 -11.05 -8.88 9.72
C GLY A 163 -10.63 -10.01 8.76
N CYS A 164 -10.65 -9.71 7.47
CA CYS A 164 -10.61 -10.70 6.38
C CYS A 164 -9.38 -10.56 5.46
N ASP A 165 -8.21 -10.23 6.01
CA ASP A 165 -6.90 -10.09 5.33
C ASP A 165 -6.81 -9.07 4.20
N SER A 166 -7.81 -8.21 4.11
CA SER A 166 -7.84 -7.02 3.29
C SER A 166 -8.98 -6.14 3.79
N HIS A 167 -8.81 -4.82 3.76
CA HIS A 167 -9.92 -3.91 4.04
C HIS A 167 -11.08 -4.12 3.04
N THR A 168 -10.81 -4.45 1.78
CA THR A 168 -11.86 -4.70 0.77
C THR A 168 -12.64 -5.95 1.12
N ASN A 169 -11.96 -7.05 1.42
CA ASN A 169 -12.63 -8.29 1.86
C ASN A 169 -13.44 -8.07 3.13
N THR A 170 -12.90 -7.30 4.07
CA THR A 170 -13.58 -7.00 5.32
C THR A 170 -14.86 -6.20 5.04
N LEU A 171 -14.81 -5.21 4.14
CA LEU A 171 -15.98 -4.47 3.68
C LEU A 171 -16.98 -5.38 2.96
N ASP A 172 -16.54 -6.17 1.99
CA ASP A 172 -17.39 -7.02 1.15
C ASP A 172 -18.05 -8.14 1.94
N LYS A 173 -17.37 -8.70 2.95
CA LYS A 173 -17.91 -9.79 3.78
C LYS A 173 -18.77 -9.27 4.91
N LEU A 174 -18.35 -8.21 5.61
CA LEU A 174 -18.99 -7.79 6.85
C LEU A 174 -19.94 -6.62 6.67
N PHE A 175 -19.74 -5.77 5.66
CA PHE A 175 -20.51 -4.54 5.42
C PHE A 175 -21.07 -4.34 3.97
N PRO A 176 -21.38 -5.39 3.16
CA PRO A 176 -21.84 -5.27 1.76
C PRO A 176 -23.14 -4.48 1.57
N ASP A 177 -24.01 -4.45 2.57
CA ASP A 177 -25.29 -3.74 2.56
C ASP A 177 -25.24 -2.41 3.31
N GLY A 178 -24.05 -1.99 3.75
CA GLY A 178 -23.83 -0.79 4.57
C GLY A 178 -24.32 -0.92 6.01
N SER A 179 -24.82 -2.08 6.44
CA SER A 179 -25.18 -2.32 7.84
C SER A 179 -23.93 -2.47 8.72
N MET A 180 -24.03 -2.12 10.01
CA MET A 180 -22.92 -2.22 10.97
C MET A 180 -23.06 -3.41 11.92
N GLU A 181 -23.80 -4.45 11.51
CA GLU A 181 -24.09 -5.64 12.35
C GLU A 181 -22.82 -6.28 12.92
N PHE A 182 -21.74 -6.33 12.12
CA PHE A 182 -20.49 -6.99 12.48
C PHE A 182 -19.45 -6.06 13.13
N LEU A 183 -19.70 -4.74 13.16
CA LEU A 183 -18.77 -3.78 13.78
C LEU A 183 -18.50 -4.07 15.27
N PRO A 184 -19.48 -4.53 16.10
CA PRO A 184 -19.23 -4.88 17.49
C PRO A 184 -18.27 -6.06 17.70
N TYR A 185 -18.03 -6.88 16.68
CA TYR A 185 -17.07 -7.98 16.71
C TYR A 185 -15.73 -7.58 16.10
N LEU A 186 -15.67 -6.65 15.15
CA LEU A 186 -14.44 -6.33 14.43
C LEU A 186 -13.52 -5.44 15.29
N ASP A 187 -12.60 -6.02 16.05
CA ASP A 187 -11.62 -5.30 16.88
C ASP A 187 -10.43 -4.78 16.07
N PHE A 188 -9.97 -5.54 15.08
CA PHE A 188 -8.90 -5.14 14.16
C PHE A 188 -9.17 -5.58 12.73
N CYS A 189 -8.69 -4.82 11.74
CA CYS A 189 -8.65 -5.23 10.35
C CYS A 189 -7.28 -5.85 10.06
N SER A 190 -7.22 -7.15 9.76
CA SER A 190 -6.03 -7.75 9.15
C SER A 190 -5.97 -7.35 7.69
N ILE A 191 -4.77 -7.06 7.20
CA ILE A 191 -4.55 -6.61 5.82
C ILE A 191 -3.30 -7.26 5.25
N HIS A 192 -3.35 -7.58 3.96
CA HIS A 192 -2.22 -8.03 3.17
C HIS A 192 -1.95 -7.04 2.01
N TYR A 193 -0.69 -6.61 1.84
CA TYR A 193 -0.21 -5.85 0.67
C TYR A 193 -0.86 -4.48 0.37
N GLN A 194 -1.42 -3.76 1.35
CA GLN A 194 -2.19 -2.53 1.06
C GLN A 194 -1.37 -1.23 1.01
N GLY A 195 -0.06 -1.32 1.25
CA GLY A 195 0.87 -0.20 1.09
C GLY A 195 0.46 1.04 1.90
N LEU A 196 0.34 2.19 1.23
CA LEU A 196 -0.06 3.45 1.87
C LEU A 196 -1.59 3.68 1.90
N GLN A 197 -2.38 2.76 1.34
CA GLN A 197 -3.85 2.85 1.31
C GLN A 197 -4.44 2.23 2.58
N SER A 198 -4.09 2.82 3.72
CA SER A 198 -4.48 2.33 5.03
C SER A 198 -5.97 2.53 5.30
N PRO A 199 -6.72 1.53 5.77
CA PRO A 199 -8.08 1.72 6.27
C PRO A 199 -8.19 2.56 7.56
N ALA A 200 -7.08 2.99 8.17
CA ALA A 200 -7.08 3.80 9.41
C ALA A 200 -7.84 5.15 9.29
N HIS A 201 -8.09 5.63 8.08
CA HIS A 201 -8.83 6.88 7.82
C HIS A 201 -10.35 6.69 7.75
N PHE A 202 -10.85 5.45 7.77
CA PHE A 202 -12.30 5.20 7.78
C PHE A 202 -12.88 5.68 9.10
N MET A 203 -13.64 6.79 9.06
CA MET A 203 -14.13 7.46 10.28
C MET A 203 -14.93 6.51 11.18
N ILE A 204 -15.74 5.63 10.59
CA ILE A 204 -16.54 4.67 11.36
C ILE A 204 -15.70 3.64 12.13
N TRP A 205 -14.51 3.31 11.63
CA TRP A 205 -13.57 2.40 12.29
C TRP A 205 -12.70 3.15 13.31
N ARG A 206 -12.26 4.36 12.95
CA ARG A 206 -11.46 5.23 13.81
C ARG A 206 -12.23 5.72 15.04
N ASP A 207 -13.52 6.03 14.86
CA ASP A 207 -14.36 6.66 15.88
C ASP A 207 -15.21 5.65 16.66
N ARG A 208 -15.09 4.34 16.35
CA ARG A 208 -15.72 3.23 17.11
C ARG A 208 -15.40 3.37 18.60
N GLN A 209 -16.41 3.18 19.46
CA GLN A 209 -16.29 3.31 20.92
C GLN A 209 -16.52 1.97 21.64
N GLU A 210 -16.94 0.95 20.90
CA GLU A 210 -17.16 -0.40 21.38
C GLU A 210 -15.83 -1.10 21.68
N ARG A 211 -15.84 -1.94 22.73
CA ARG A 211 -14.71 -2.78 23.18
C ARG A 211 -13.41 -1.99 23.34
N GLU A 212 -12.35 -2.37 22.62
CA GLU A 212 -11.00 -1.78 22.71
C GLU A 212 -10.87 -0.39 22.03
N GLY A 213 -12.00 0.26 21.73
CA GLY A 213 -12.04 1.58 21.11
C GLY A 213 -12.12 1.47 19.59
N ARG A 214 -11.13 2.02 18.88
CA ARG A 214 -11.12 2.01 17.41
C ARG A 214 -10.76 0.63 16.83
N VAL A 215 -11.07 0.42 15.56
CA VAL A 215 -10.53 -0.73 14.81
C VAL A 215 -9.03 -0.54 14.63
N LEU A 216 -8.24 -1.51 15.10
CA LEU A 216 -6.78 -1.52 14.90
C LEU A 216 -6.43 -2.04 13.51
N ILE A 217 -5.32 -1.59 12.91
CA ILE A 217 -4.90 -2.00 11.57
C ILE A 217 -3.63 -2.83 11.66
N PHE A 218 -3.74 -4.13 11.35
CA PHE A 218 -2.64 -5.08 11.46
C PHE A 218 -2.24 -5.59 10.07
N ASP A 219 -1.01 -5.28 9.64
CA ASP A 219 -0.39 -5.89 8.47
C ASP A 219 0.18 -7.26 8.87
N THR A 220 -0.58 -8.29 8.49
CA THR A 220 -0.37 -9.70 8.86
C THR A 220 0.41 -10.46 7.80
N GLU A 221 0.59 -9.89 6.60
CA GLU A 221 1.37 -10.48 5.50
C GLU A 221 1.78 -9.42 4.45
N SER A 222 3.09 -9.31 4.18
CA SER A 222 3.63 -8.31 3.25
C SER A 222 4.80 -8.84 2.41
N TRP A 223 4.70 -8.66 1.09
CA TRP A 223 5.60 -9.21 0.06
C TRP A 223 6.57 -8.11 -0.35
N VAL A 224 6.17 -6.85 -0.20
CA VAL A 224 7.01 -5.68 -0.46
C VAL A 224 8.14 -5.56 0.56
N ALA A 225 7.99 -6.17 1.74
CA ALA A 225 8.95 -6.15 2.84
C ALA A 225 9.93 -7.34 2.84
N ASN A 226 9.84 -8.26 1.87
CA ASN A 226 10.60 -9.53 1.88
C ASN A 226 12.07 -9.42 1.43
N THR A 227 12.61 -8.21 1.28
CA THR A 227 14.04 -7.96 1.03
C THR A 227 14.61 -7.07 2.13
N ASP A 228 15.89 -7.30 2.45
CA ASP A 228 16.57 -6.67 3.57
C ASP A 228 16.64 -5.16 3.46
N ASP A 229 16.84 -4.64 2.25
CA ASP A 229 16.94 -3.24 1.90
C ASP A 229 15.60 -2.47 1.92
N ARG A 230 14.47 -3.17 1.86
CA ARG A 230 13.11 -2.58 1.89
C ARG A 230 12.48 -2.57 3.28
N TYR A 231 12.81 -3.56 4.12
CA TYR A 231 12.08 -3.85 5.35
C TYR A 231 11.93 -2.65 6.29
N ALA A 232 13.03 -1.92 6.56
CA ALA A 232 13.03 -0.76 7.45
C ALA A 232 12.13 0.39 6.95
N GLY A 233 12.20 0.68 5.64
CA GLY A 233 11.38 1.74 5.03
C GLY A 233 9.89 1.38 5.01
N VAL A 234 9.56 0.13 4.70
CA VAL A 234 8.17 -0.35 4.69
C VAL A 234 7.54 -0.26 6.09
N VAL A 235 8.24 -0.75 7.12
CA VAL A 235 7.72 -0.71 8.49
C VAL A 235 7.50 0.73 8.96
N ALA A 236 8.45 1.64 8.70
CA ALA A 236 8.30 3.04 9.08
C ALA A 236 7.15 3.75 8.34
N ALA A 237 6.99 3.47 7.05
CA ALA A 237 5.91 4.00 6.23
C ALA A 237 4.53 3.48 6.67
N ASN A 238 4.42 2.19 6.98
CA ASN A 238 3.20 1.56 7.46
C ASN A 238 2.71 2.18 8.78
N HIS A 239 3.62 2.39 9.75
CA HIS A 239 3.27 3.09 10.99
C HIS A 239 2.76 4.52 10.74
N THR A 240 3.36 5.21 9.77
CA THR A 240 2.92 6.56 9.36
C THR A 240 1.54 6.54 8.71
N ALA A 241 1.21 5.47 7.97
CA ALA A 241 -0.12 5.25 7.40
C ALA A 241 -1.16 4.83 8.46
N GLY A 242 -0.79 4.74 9.74
CA GLY A 242 -1.70 4.41 10.84
C GLY A 242 -1.80 2.91 11.13
N TYR A 243 -0.81 2.12 10.72
CA TYR A 243 -0.77 0.69 11.06
C TYR A 243 -0.33 0.54 12.51
N ASP A 244 -1.12 -0.22 13.26
CA ASP A 244 -0.87 -0.53 14.66
C ASP A 244 0.19 -1.62 14.82
N ARG A 245 0.24 -2.54 13.85
CA ARG A 245 1.27 -3.58 13.75
C ARG A 245 1.67 -3.75 12.29
N ALA A 246 2.96 -3.60 12.00
CA ALA A 246 3.54 -3.84 10.68
C ALA A 246 4.54 -5.00 10.73
N MET A 247 4.11 -6.24 10.43
CA MET A 247 4.95 -7.43 10.67
C MET A 247 4.83 -8.57 9.65
N GLY A 248 4.24 -8.32 8.48
CA GLY A 248 4.19 -9.33 7.43
C GLY A 248 5.54 -9.57 6.77
N VAL A 249 6.34 -10.53 7.24
CA VAL A 249 7.50 -11.05 6.49
C VAL A 249 7.48 -12.57 6.48
N TYR A 250 7.79 -13.17 5.34
CA TYR A 250 7.82 -14.61 5.25
C TYR A 250 9.05 -15.16 5.97
N GLY A 251 8.83 -15.97 7.01
CA GLY A 251 9.93 -16.52 7.83
C GLY A 251 10.97 -17.33 7.04
N GLY A 252 10.60 -17.90 5.90
CA GLY A 252 11.55 -18.58 5.00
C GLY A 252 12.54 -17.65 4.30
N ASN A 253 12.24 -16.34 4.22
CA ASN A 253 13.19 -15.33 3.75
C ASN A 253 14.12 -14.85 4.87
N VAL A 254 13.84 -15.22 6.12
CA VAL A 254 14.63 -14.85 7.30
C VAL A 254 15.60 -15.98 7.66
N VAL A 255 15.16 -17.24 7.61
CA VAL A 255 15.97 -18.42 7.96
C VAL A 255 15.72 -19.62 7.03
N ASP A 256 16.77 -20.40 6.73
CA ASP A 256 16.77 -21.55 5.78
C ASP A 256 16.24 -22.88 6.37
N VAL A 257 15.94 -22.91 7.67
CA VAL A 257 15.63 -24.17 8.36
C VAL A 257 14.16 -24.51 8.44
N LEU A 258 13.28 -23.84 7.70
CA LEU A 258 11.83 -24.07 7.82
C LEU A 258 11.33 -25.07 6.76
N SER A 259 10.62 -26.11 7.20
CA SER A 259 9.75 -26.94 6.39
C SER A 259 8.34 -26.87 6.99
N HIS A 260 7.38 -26.28 6.26
CA HIS A 260 5.97 -26.15 6.67
C HIS A 260 5.76 -25.97 8.19
N ARG A 261 6.39 -24.91 8.76
CA ARG A 261 6.38 -24.48 10.18
C ARG A 261 7.33 -25.18 11.15
N ARG A 262 8.08 -26.21 10.73
CA ARG A 262 9.01 -26.96 11.60
C ARG A 262 10.47 -26.79 11.16
N VAL A 263 11.39 -27.13 12.08
CA VAL A 263 12.81 -27.27 11.71
C VAL A 263 12.93 -28.43 10.71
N ARG A 264 13.43 -28.13 9.52
CA ARG A 264 13.70 -29.11 8.46
C ARG A 264 14.65 -30.18 9.01
N MET A 265 14.29 -31.45 8.84
CA MET A 265 15.20 -32.56 9.13
C MET A 265 16.09 -32.84 7.93
N VAL A 266 17.37 -33.12 8.18
CA VAL A 266 18.35 -33.47 7.15
C VAL A 266 18.99 -34.81 7.47
N ASP A 267 19.20 -35.59 6.42
CA ASP A 267 19.98 -36.81 6.51
C ASP A 267 21.47 -36.48 6.47
N VAL A 268 22.20 -36.95 7.48
CA VAL A 268 23.65 -36.86 7.52
C VAL A 268 24.26 -38.25 7.57
N TRP A 269 25.32 -38.43 6.80
CA TRP A 269 26.13 -39.64 6.84
C TRP A 269 27.10 -39.54 8.01
N THR A 270 26.93 -40.44 8.98
CA THR A 270 27.83 -40.62 10.13
C THR A 270 28.61 -41.93 9.98
N PRO A 271 29.69 -42.15 10.75
CA PRO A 271 30.37 -43.45 10.76
C PRO A 271 29.45 -44.63 11.13
N GLU A 272 28.36 -44.38 11.86
CA GLU A 272 27.33 -45.39 12.18
C GLU A 272 26.21 -45.49 11.13
N GLY A 273 26.38 -44.85 9.97
CA GLY A 273 25.41 -44.83 8.88
C GLY A 273 24.61 -43.53 8.79
N ARG A 274 23.54 -43.57 7.99
CA ARG A 274 22.64 -42.42 7.77
C ARG A 274 21.81 -42.15 9.02
N LYS A 275 21.90 -40.93 9.54
CA LYS A 275 21.08 -40.45 10.67
C LYS A 275 20.32 -39.20 10.25
N GLN A 276 19.07 -39.08 10.67
CA GLN A 276 18.35 -37.81 10.58
C GLN A 276 18.68 -36.93 11.77
N GLN A 277 18.93 -35.65 11.50
CA GLN A 277 19.08 -34.63 12.52
C GLN A 277 18.43 -33.31 12.08
N PRO A 278 18.10 -32.39 13.00
CA PRO A 278 17.62 -31.06 12.64
C PRO A 278 18.65 -30.32 11.78
N ALA A 279 18.19 -29.60 10.76
CA ALA A 279 19.02 -28.70 9.96
C ALA A 279 19.65 -27.63 10.86
N ARG A 280 20.91 -27.27 10.58
CA ARG A 280 21.57 -26.17 11.29
C ARG A 280 20.92 -24.85 10.91
N LEU A 281 20.60 -24.02 11.90
CA LEU A 281 20.03 -22.68 11.71
C LEU A 281 20.94 -21.83 10.81
N GLY A 282 20.48 -21.52 9.61
CA GLY A 282 21.06 -20.52 8.72
C GLY A 282 20.17 -19.27 8.70
N ALA A 283 20.79 -18.09 8.74
CA ALA A 283 20.11 -16.81 8.63
C ALA A 283 20.44 -16.15 7.28
N TYR A 284 19.43 -15.58 6.63
CA TYR A 284 19.62 -14.73 5.45
C TYR A 284 19.83 -13.27 5.86
N THR A 285 20.22 -12.41 4.92
CA THR A 285 20.50 -10.99 5.20
C THR A 285 19.30 -10.25 5.79
N LEU A 286 18.08 -10.65 5.42
CA LEU A 286 16.84 -10.11 5.97
C LEU A 286 16.73 -10.31 7.49
N ALA A 287 17.35 -11.34 8.07
CA ALA A 287 17.37 -11.52 9.52
C ALA A 287 18.04 -10.34 10.25
N ALA A 288 19.08 -9.74 9.66
CA ALA A 288 19.73 -8.57 10.23
C ALA A 288 18.80 -7.34 10.18
N SER A 289 18.12 -7.10 9.05
CA SER A 289 17.14 -6.01 8.93
C SER A 289 15.93 -6.20 9.86
N VAL A 290 15.45 -7.43 10.04
CA VAL A 290 14.39 -7.74 11.00
C VAL A 290 14.85 -7.42 12.42
N GLY A 291 16.04 -7.87 12.82
CA GLY A 291 16.61 -7.54 14.14
C GLY A 291 16.83 -6.04 14.33
N ALA A 292 17.31 -5.33 13.29
CA ALA A 292 17.50 -3.89 13.32
C ALA A 292 16.17 -3.15 13.51
N VAL A 293 15.13 -3.51 12.77
CA VAL A 293 13.79 -2.92 12.93
C VAL A 293 13.22 -3.20 14.32
N GLN A 294 13.37 -4.41 14.86
CA GLN A 294 12.91 -4.71 16.23
C GLN A 294 13.67 -3.88 17.28
N GLN A 295 14.97 -3.64 17.06
CA GLN A 295 15.79 -2.84 17.97
C GLN A 295 15.48 -1.35 17.88
N PHE A 296 15.34 -0.81 16.66
CA PHE A 296 15.27 0.62 16.39
C PHE A 296 13.84 1.15 16.32
N ILE A 297 12.91 0.41 15.73
CA ILE A 297 11.48 0.76 15.72
C ILE A 297 10.79 -0.01 16.86
N GLY A 298 10.65 -1.33 16.74
CA GLY A 298 9.93 -2.16 17.73
C GLY A 298 8.51 -1.62 17.95
N ASP A 299 8.06 -1.60 19.20
CA ASP A 299 6.74 -1.06 19.58
C ASP A 299 6.76 0.45 19.86
N ARG A 300 7.78 1.19 19.40
CA ARG A 300 7.88 2.64 19.64
C ARG A 300 6.69 3.35 18.98
N PRO A 301 6.00 4.25 19.69
CA PRO A 301 4.91 5.01 19.10
C PRO A 301 5.43 5.90 17.97
N PHE A 302 4.75 5.87 16.82
CA PHE A 302 4.97 6.87 15.79
C PHE A 302 4.50 8.24 16.29
N ARG A 303 5.39 9.23 16.22
CA ARG A 303 5.12 10.59 16.67
C ARG A 303 4.62 11.46 15.53
N LYS A 304 5.41 11.54 14.44
CA LYS A 304 5.13 12.42 13.29
C LYS A 304 6.09 12.16 12.12
N VAL A 305 5.70 12.64 10.94
CA VAL A 305 6.65 12.96 9.88
C VAL A 305 7.24 14.34 10.18
N LEU A 306 8.56 14.45 10.35
CA LEU A 306 9.21 15.72 10.69
C LEU A 306 9.09 16.74 9.56
N PHE A 307 9.28 16.30 8.33
CA PHE A 307 9.10 17.12 7.12
C PHE A 307 7.68 16.89 6.57
N GLU A 308 6.71 17.62 7.12
CA GLU A 308 5.29 17.48 6.75
C GLU A 308 5.00 17.81 5.28
N ARG A 309 5.85 18.64 4.64
CA ARG A 309 5.66 19.12 3.26
C ARG A 309 6.95 19.01 2.46
N GLY A 310 7.10 17.92 1.74
CA GLY A 310 8.21 17.64 0.84
C GLY A 310 9.19 16.62 1.38
N LEU A 311 10.20 16.33 0.57
CA LEU A 311 11.16 15.25 0.79
C LEU A 311 12.41 15.70 1.58
N PRO A 312 13.22 14.76 2.12
CA PRO A 312 12.94 13.33 2.24
C PRO A 312 11.89 13.01 3.32
N TRP A 313 11.48 11.74 3.37
CA TRP A 313 10.64 11.23 4.45
C TRP A 313 11.48 11.06 5.72
N VAL A 314 11.05 11.70 6.81
CA VAL A 314 11.72 11.66 8.11
C VAL A 314 10.71 11.26 9.17
N PHE A 315 10.64 9.97 9.47
CA PHE A 315 9.69 9.39 10.42
C PHE A 315 10.26 9.44 11.82
N VAL A 316 9.56 10.09 12.75
CA VAL A 316 9.98 10.22 14.15
C VAL A 316 9.16 9.29 15.02
N PHE A 317 9.85 8.45 15.78
CA PHE A 317 9.29 7.57 16.78
C PHE A 317 9.69 8.04 18.17
N ASP A 318 8.72 8.03 19.09
CA ASP A 318 8.95 8.22 20.52
C ASP A 318 9.78 7.07 21.10
N GLY A 319 10.39 7.27 22.26
CA GLY A 319 11.05 6.16 22.95
C GLY A 319 10.06 5.28 23.69
N MET A 320 10.46 4.04 23.96
CA MET A 320 9.64 3.09 24.68
C MET A 320 9.37 3.54 26.13
N ARG A 321 8.18 3.22 26.67
CA ARG A 321 7.81 3.45 28.09
C ARG A 321 8.04 4.89 28.57
N ASP A 322 7.70 5.85 27.73
CA ASP A 322 7.88 7.28 27.98
C ASP A 322 9.34 7.69 28.26
N ASP A 323 10.32 6.96 27.72
CA ASP A 323 11.74 7.37 27.74
C ASP A 323 12.07 8.25 26.51
N PRO A 324 12.05 9.59 26.63
CA PRO A 324 12.33 10.47 25.49
C PRO A 324 13.75 10.34 24.91
N GLY A 325 14.68 9.69 25.61
CA GLY A 325 16.03 9.43 25.10
C GLY A 325 16.15 8.18 24.22
N ASP A 326 15.17 7.28 24.28
CA ASP A 326 15.09 6.05 23.48
C ASP A 326 14.45 6.25 22.09
N GLY A 327 14.17 7.50 21.71
CA GLY A 327 13.58 7.84 20.42
C GLY A 327 14.43 7.42 19.22
N THR A 328 13.75 7.22 18.09
CA THR A 328 14.36 6.82 16.81
C THR A 328 13.81 7.67 15.69
N VAL A 329 14.69 8.04 14.75
CA VAL A 329 14.28 8.60 13.46
C VAL A 329 14.62 7.63 12.35
N VAL A 330 13.70 7.42 11.41
CA VAL A 330 13.94 6.68 10.17
C VAL A 330 13.90 7.67 9.01
N VAL A 331 14.97 7.72 8.21
CA VAL A 331 15.07 8.57 7.02
C VAL A 331 15.01 7.71 5.77
N LEU A 332 14.16 8.12 4.83
CA LEU A 332 13.90 7.44 3.56
C LEU A 332 13.74 8.47 2.44
N GLY A 333 14.36 8.24 1.28
CA GLY A 333 14.20 9.12 0.12
C GLY A 333 13.06 8.69 -0.78
N ASP A 334 13.25 7.54 -1.43
CA ASP A 334 12.36 7.02 -2.46
C ASP A 334 11.31 6.05 -1.86
N LEU A 335 10.27 6.62 -1.27
CA LEU A 335 9.14 5.84 -0.74
C LEU A 335 8.37 5.10 -1.84
N GLU A 336 8.33 5.67 -3.04
CA GLU A 336 7.60 5.07 -4.16
C GLU A 336 8.27 3.78 -4.65
N ALA A 337 9.60 3.68 -4.59
CA ALA A 337 10.32 2.45 -4.92
C ALA A 337 10.00 1.27 -3.98
N LEU A 338 9.41 1.52 -2.81
CA LEU A 338 8.98 0.49 -1.86
C LEU A 338 7.57 -0.06 -2.16
N PHE A 339 6.69 0.77 -2.73
CA PHE A 339 5.27 0.47 -2.92
C PHE A 339 4.88 0.56 -4.40
N THR A 340 3.59 0.42 -4.71
CA THR A 340 3.11 0.61 -6.08
C THR A 340 3.24 2.07 -6.50
N GLY A 341 3.74 2.30 -7.72
CA GLY A 341 3.87 3.64 -8.30
C GLY A 341 2.55 4.41 -8.37
N GLY A 342 2.62 5.73 -8.21
CA GLY A 342 1.52 6.68 -8.23
C GLY A 342 0.81 6.88 -6.89
N LEU A 343 1.19 6.15 -5.83
CA LEU A 343 0.45 6.13 -4.56
C LEU A 343 1.08 6.94 -3.43
N ALA A 344 2.37 7.29 -3.51
CA ALA A 344 2.98 8.16 -2.50
C ALA A 344 2.77 9.64 -2.85
N LEU A 345 2.76 10.50 -1.82
CA LEU A 345 2.89 11.93 -2.05
C LEU A 345 4.24 12.22 -2.70
N TRP A 346 4.27 13.21 -3.60
CA TRP A 346 5.46 13.61 -4.35
C TRP A 346 6.03 12.52 -5.26
N SER A 347 5.23 11.52 -5.64
CA SER A 347 5.53 10.40 -6.56
C SER A 347 6.24 10.80 -7.86
N ARG A 348 5.95 12.02 -8.35
CA ARG A 348 6.53 12.58 -9.58
C ARG A 348 7.85 13.30 -9.40
N THR A 349 8.31 13.49 -8.15
CA THR A 349 9.62 14.09 -7.88
C THR A 349 10.72 13.18 -8.39
N ALA A 350 11.76 13.78 -8.95
CA ALA A 350 12.93 13.09 -9.48
C ALA A 350 14.23 13.61 -8.87
N THR A 351 15.36 13.02 -9.27
CA THR A 351 16.67 13.61 -9.02
C THR A 351 16.95 14.77 -9.95
N THR A 352 17.88 15.66 -9.57
CA THR A 352 18.29 16.77 -10.44
C THR A 352 18.91 16.30 -11.77
N GLN A 353 19.59 15.15 -11.76
CA GLN A 353 20.12 14.52 -12.98
C GLN A 353 18.98 14.07 -13.91
N GLN A 354 17.96 13.41 -13.35
CA GLN A 354 16.79 12.97 -14.10
C GLN A 354 16.00 14.17 -14.65
N ALA A 355 15.87 15.25 -13.89
CA ALA A 355 15.26 16.49 -14.37
C ALA A 355 16.01 17.09 -15.57
N GLY A 356 17.35 17.07 -15.54
CA GLY A 356 18.18 17.49 -16.67
C GLY A 356 18.01 16.61 -17.91
N GLN A 357 17.98 15.29 -17.75
CA GLN A 357 17.70 14.34 -18.84
C GLN A 357 16.31 14.54 -19.42
N ARG A 358 15.31 14.74 -18.56
CA ARG A 358 13.92 15.03 -18.97
C ARG A 358 13.85 16.29 -19.84
N LEU A 359 14.56 17.36 -19.47
CA LEU A 359 14.60 18.58 -20.29
C LEU A 359 15.20 18.32 -21.68
N GLN A 360 16.31 17.56 -21.75
CA GLN A 360 16.93 17.18 -23.01
C GLN A 360 15.99 16.34 -23.89
N LEU A 361 15.27 15.39 -23.28
CA LEU A 361 14.27 14.57 -23.97
C LEU A 361 13.11 15.43 -24.51
N LEU A 362 12.64 16.42 -23.74
CA LEU A 362 11.61 17.35 -24.20
C LEU A 362 12.07 18.22 -25.39
N GLU A 363 13.33 18.69 -25.38
CA GLU A 363 13.93 19.40 -26.51
C GLU A 363 14.05 18.51 -27.75
N GLN A 364 14.43 17.25 -27.58
CA GLN A 364 14.47 16.24 -28.64
C GLN A 364 13.07 15.93 -29.18
N LEU A 365 12.07 15.80 -28.31
CA LEU A 365 10.68 15.54 -28.68
C LEU A 365 10.13 16.67 -29.58
N ARG A 366 10.41 17.92 -29.22
CA ARG A 366 9.99 19.11 -29.98
C ARG A 366 10.68 19.24 -31.34
N SER A 367 11.92 18.77 -31.45
CA SER A 367 12.72 18.90 -32.67
C SER A 367 12.60 17.70 -33.62
N SER A 368 12.29 16.51 -33.10
CA SER A 368 12.10 15.32 -33.92
C SER A 368 10.83 15.45 -34.76
N LYS A 369 10.93 15.00 -36.02
CA LYS A 369 9.81 14.87 -36.96
C LYS A 369 9.49 13.41 -37.28
N ILE A 370 10.19 12.47 -36.63
CA ILE A 370 10.09 11.04 -36.89
C ILE A 370 9.16 10.44 -35.83
N PRO A 371 7.95 9.96 -36.20
CA PRO A 371 6.96 9.49 -35.22
C PRO A 371 7.48 8.38 -34.30
N GLN A 372 8.33 7.49 -34.82
CA GLN A 372 8.91 6.42 -34.03
C GLN A 372 9.88 6.93 -32.96
N GLU A 373 10.68 7.95 -33.25
CA GLU A 373 11.56 8.58 -32.27
C GLU A 373 10.75 9.34 -31.22
N GLN A 374 9.70 10.07 -31.64
CA GLN A 374 8.79 10.76 -30.73
C GLN A 374 8.14 9.78 -29.75
N ALA A 375 7.68 8.62 -30.23
CA ALA A 375 7.10 7.57 -29.39
C ALA A 375 8.11 6.99 -28.39
N GLN A 376 9.36 6.73 -28.82
CA GLN A 376 10.42 6.26 -27.93
C GLN A 376 10.78 7.28 -26.85
N ILE A 377 10.82 8.57 -27.21
CA ILE A 377 11.08 9.65 -26.25
C ILE A 377 9.92 9.76 -25.26
N GLN A 378 8.67 9.66 -25.71
CA GLN A 378 7.50 9.65 -24.83
C GLN A 378 7.54 8.46 -23.85
N GLU A 379 7.94 7.28 -24.31
CA GLU A 379 8.12 6.10 -23.44
C GLU A 379 9.18 6.37 -22.37
N GLN A 380 10.33 6.95 -22.74
CA GLN A 380 11.39 7.31 -21.79
C GLN A 380 10.92 8.39 -20.80
N LEU A 381 10.15 9.38 -21.24
CA LEU A 381 9.58 10.42 -20.37
C LEU A 381 8.57 9.85 -19.37
N ALA A 382 7.86 8.77 -19.72
CA ALA A 382 6.93 8.07 -18.83
C ALA A 382 7.63 7.13 -17.83
N GLN A 383 8.89 6.75 -18.08
CA GLN A 383 9.63 5.85 -17.21
C GLN A 383 10.05 6.54 -15.91
N ARG A 384 9.72 5.90 -14.79
CA ARG A 384 10.20 6.27 -13.48
C ARG A 384 11.54 5.58 -13.19
N HIS A 385 12.49 6.33 -12.66
CA HIS A 385 13.78 5.80 -12.21
C HIS A 385 13.96 6.03 -10.70
N PRO A 386 14.55 5.06 -9.96
CA PRO A 386 14.89 5.25 -8.55
C PRO A 386 15.84 6.42 -8.32
N TYR A 387 15.85 6.97 -7.11
CA TYR A 387 16.82 8.00 -6.75
C TYR A 387 18.23 7.41 -6.59
N THR A 388 19.21 7.93 -7.32
CA THR A 388 20.60 7.42 -7.33
C THR A 388 21.59 8.31 -6.58
N ASP A 389 21.42 9.64 -6.63
CA ASP A 389 22.44 10.60 -6.16
C ASP A 389 21.89 11.64 -5.16
N ALA A 390 20.65 11.44 -4.72
CA ALA A 390 20.01 12.28 -3.73
C ALA A 390 20.54 11.97 -2.32
N LYS A 391 20.73 13.01 -1.51
CA LYS A 391 21.25 12.87 -0.14
C LYS A 391 20.71 13.93 0.82
N LEU A 392 20.59 13.53 2.09
CA LEU A 392 20.38 14.41 3.23
C LEU A 392 21.70 14.58 3.97
N ILE A 393 22.13 15.83 4.14
CA ILE A 393 23.37 16.18 4.85
C ILE A 393 22.98 16.77 6.20
N ILE A 394 23.34 16.08 7.28
CA ILE A 394 23.01 16.45 8.65
C ILE A 394 24.28 16.97 9.34
N PRO A 395 24.26 18.16 9.94
CA PRO A 395 25.39 18.64 10.74
C PRO A 395 25.58 17.74 11.97
N ALA A 396 26.80 17.26 12.18
CA ALA A 396 27.18 16.35 13.25
C ALA A 396 28.60 16.68 13.71
N GLU A 397 28.80 17.91 14.20
CA GLU A 397 30.12 18.39 14.64
C GLU A 397 30.71 17.50 15.73
N GLY A 398 32.00 17.14 15.58
CA GLY A 398 32.85 16.53 16.61
C GLY A 398 32.20 15.40 17.42
N ASP A 399 31.76 15.73 18.63
CA ASP A 399 31.23 14.85 19.67
C ASP A 399 29.69 14.72 19.64
N ALA A 400 29.07 14.91 18.46
CA ALA A 400 27.63 14.77 18.26
C ALA A 400 27.07 13.53 18.99
N PRO A 401 26.09 13.69 19.91
CA PRO A 401 25.64 12.61 20.78
C PRO A 401 24.60 11.71 20.09
N PHE A 402 24.71 11.57 18.76
CA PHE A 402 23.82 10.77 17.93
C PHE A 402 24.60 10.13 16.78
N ALA A 403 24.05 9.05 16.22
CA ALA A 403 24.67 8.29 15.14
C ALA A 403 23.63 7.78 14.13
N MET A 404 24.11 7.49 12.93
CA MET A 404 23.36 6.81 11.87
C MET A 404 23.67 5.31 11.86
N TYR A 405 22.66 4.52 11.52
CA TYR A 405 22.76 3.10 11.28
C TYR A 405 22.09 2.76 9.95
N ASP A 406 22.65 1.81 9.21
CA ASP A 406 22.02 1.31 7.98
C ASP A 406 20.79 0.44 8.26
N PHE A 407 20.13 0.00 7.18
CA PHE A 407 18.92 -0.83 7.23
C PHE A 407 19.13 -2.22 7.88
N GLN A 408 20.38 -2.66 8.06
CA GLN A 408 20.77 -3.88 8.79
C GLN A 408 21.23 -3.60 10.23
N GLY A 409 21.27 -2.33 10.63
CA GLY A 409 21.64 -1.88 11.96
C GLY A 409 23.14 -1.69 12.20
N ASN A 410 23.96 -1.68 11.15
CA ASN A 410 25.38 -1.37 11.29
C ASN A 410 25.56 0.15 11.49
N ARG A 411 26.36 0.52 12.49
CA ARG A 411 26.68 1.93 12.74
C ARG A 411 27.54 2.48 11.60
N LEU A 412 27.11 3.59 11.02
CA LEU A 412 27.85 4.30 9.98
C LEU A 412 28.60 5.50 10.59
N PRO A 413 29.88 5.70 10.24
CA PRO A 413 30.66 6.83 10.74
C PRO A 413 30.19 8.15 10.15
N ALA A 414 30.30 9.23 10.93
CA ALA A 414 30.24 10.58 10.38
C ALA A 414 31.44 10.82 9.44
N GLN A 415 31.25 11.73 8.49
CA GLN A 415 32.29 12.20 7.60
C GLN A 415 33.34 13.02 8.36
N GLN A 416 34.53 13.15 7.77
CA GLN A 416 35.65 13.89 8.38
C GLN A 416 35.35 15.38 8.59
N ASP A 417 34.42 15.94 7.82
CA ASP A 417 33.97 17.33 7.92
C ASP A 417 32.90 17.57 8.99
N GLY A 418 32.58 16.55 9.81
CA GLY A 418 31.58 16.66 10.86
C GLY A 418 30.15 16.62 10.34
N THR A 419 29.88 15.84 9.28
CA THR A 419 28.52 15.64 8.75
C THR A 419 28.13 14.17 8.74
N ILE A 420 26.83 13.90 8.86
CA ILE A 420 26.23 12.60 8.52
C ILE A 420 25.56 12.77 7.16
N VAL A 421 25.85 11.86 6.22
CA VAL A 421 25.25 11.85 4.88
C VAL A 421 24.35 10.64 4.75
N VAL A 422 23.05 10.87 4.63
CA VAL A 422 22.05 9.82 4.41
C VAL A 422 21.75 9.74 2.92
N PRO A 423 21.99 8.60 2.23
CA PRO A 423 21.48 8.37 0.88
C PRO A 423 19.96 8.44 0.88
N LEU A 424 19.39 9.15 -0.09
CA LEU A 424 17.94 9.28 -0.26
C LEU A 424 17.45 8.35 -1.36
N ASP A 425 17.77 7.06 -1.25
CA ASP A 425 17.19 6.00 -2.08
C ASP A 425 16.03 5.31 -1.34
N HIS A 426 15.69 4.08 -1.74
CA HIS A 426 14.58 3.30 -1.16
C HIS A 426 14.90 2.70 0.22
N ARG A 427 16.14 2.79 0.70
CA ARG A 427 16.56 2.16 1.96
C ARG A 427 16.23 3.06 3.15
N GLY A 428 15.73 2.45 4.23
CA GLY A 428 15.47 3.15 5.49
C GLY A 428 16.70 3.17 6.40
N PHE A 429 17.19 4.37 6.74
CA PHE A 429 18.32 4.55 7.66
C PHE A 429 17.84 5.01 9.04
N PHE A 430 18.41 4.44 10.11
CA PHE A 430 18.06 4.80 11.48
C PHE A 430 19.00 5.87 12.03
N LEU A 431 18.47 6.85 12.76
CA LEU A 431 19.23 7.86 13.49
C LEU A 431 18.79 7.85 14.95
N ARG A 432 19.76 7.82 15.88
CA ARG A 432 19.49 7.74 17.33
C ARG A 432 20.52 8.46 18.18
N ALA A 433 20.10 8.85 19.37
CA ALA A 433 21.01 9.25 20.44
C ALA A 433 21.92 8.07 20.85
N THR A 434 23.21 8.33 21.05
CA THR A 434 24.20 7.29 21.39
C THR A 434 24.28 7.01 22.89
N ASP A 435 23.85 7.96 23.72
CA ASP A 435 23.90 7.87 25.18
C ASP A 435 22.51 7.69 25.84
N GLY A 436 21.46 7.53 25.02
CA GLY A 436 20.09 7.32 25.49
C GLY A 436 19.49 8.50 26.25
N LYS A 437 20.04 9.73 26.12
CA LYS A 437 19.50 10.90 26.82
C LYS A 437 18.53 11.69 25.96
N ALA A 438 17.47 12.18 26.59
CA ALA A 438 16.47 13.06 25.96
C ALA A 438 17.10 14.29 25.27
N ALA A 439 18.10 14.91 25.91
CA ALA A 439 18.80 16.06 25.35
C ALA A 439 19.58 15.72 24.07
N SER A 440 20.13 14.51 23.97
CA SER A 440 20.84 14.03 22.80
C SER A 440 19.88 13.75 21.65
N PHE A 441 18.70 13.18 21.94
CA PHE A 441 17.65 13.00 20.95
C PHE A 441 17.08 14.35 20.46
N ALA A 442 16.89 15.32 21.36
CA ALA A 442 16.50 16.67 20.98
C ALA A 442 17.54 17.35 20.07
N LYS A 443 18.84 17.17 20.34
CA LYS A 443 19.93 17.63 19.46
C LYS A 443 19.89 16.98 18.08
N LEU A 444 19.57 15.68 17.99
CA LEU A 444 19.37 15.00 16.71
C LEU A 444 18.23 15.64 15.90
N LEU A 445 17.07 15.89 16.54
CA LEU A 445 15.94 16.55 15.87
C LEU A 445 16.31 17.97 15.41
N GLN A 446 17.04 18.73 16.22
CA GLN A 446 17.55 20.06 15.84
C GLN A 446 18.51 19.99 14.64
N ALA A 447 19.41 18.99 14.60
CA ALA A 447 20.31 18.79 13.49
C ALA A 447 19.57 18.45 12.20
N LEU A 448 18.50 17.65 12.29
CA LEU A 448 17.61 17.36 11.16
C LEU A 448 16.89 18.62 10.67
N ASP A 449 16.42 19.49 11.55
CA ASP A 449 15.83 20.78 11.15
C ASP A 449 16.83 21.69 10.41
N GLN A 450 18.12 21.55 10.69
CA GLN A 450 19.21 22.31 10.05
C GLN A 450 19.87 21.59 8.86
N SER A 451 19.40 20.39 8.53
CA SER A 451 19.98 19.56 7.46
C SER A 451 19.84 20.20 6.07
N GLN A 452 20.55 19.65 5.08
CA GLN A 452 20.46 20.09 3.69
C GLN A 452 20.11 18.92 2.77
N VAL A 453 19.09 19.09 1.95
CA VAL A 453 18.73 18.17 0.88
C VAL A 453 19.50 18.55 -0.39
N ARG A 454 20.12 17.57 -1.04
CA ARG A 454 20.83 17.74 -2.32
C ARG A 454 20.46 16.61 -3.28
N GLY A 455 20.47 16.91 -4.58
CA GLY A 455 20.27 15.91 -5.64
C GLY A 455 18.81 15.53 -5.91
N LEU A 456 17.84 16.07 -5.16
CA LEU A 456 16.40 16.03 -5.51
C LEU A 456 16.02 17.32 -6.22
N GLU A 457 14.96 17.26 -7.04
CA GLU A 457 14.31 18.47 -7.55
C GLU A 457 13.95 19.41 -6.38
N PRO A 458 14.15 20.73 -6.51
CA PRO A 458 13.95 21.67 -5.40
C PRO A 458 12.47 21.91 -5.05
N VAL A 459 11.57 21.65 -6.01
CA VAL A 459 10.13 21.82 -5.86
C VAL A 459 9.38 20.65 -6.49
N HIS A 460 8.26 20.27 -5.89
CA HIS A 460 7.22 19.49 -6.54
C HIS A 460 6.28 20.43 -7.31
N ILE A 461 5.96 20.07 -8.54
CA ILE A 461 5.14 20.87 -9.47
C ILE A 461 3.83 20.13 -9.73
N VAL A 462 2.70 20.82 -9.54
CA VAL A 462 1.37 20.31 -9.91
C VAL A 462 0.67 21.36 -10.76
N LEU A 463 0.28 20.97 -11.98
CA LEU A 463 -0.62 21.79 -12.79
C LEU A 463 -2.05 21.31 -12.58
N ARG A 464 -2.99 22.24 -12.70
CA ARG A 464 -4.42 21.94 -12.68
C ARG A 464 -5.07 22.45 -13.95
N ASP A 465 -5.80 21.56 -14.61
CA ASP A 465 -6.54 21.84 -15.85
C ASP A 465 -7.31 23.15 -15.81
N PHE A 466 -7.49 23.74 -16.99
CA PHE A 466 -8.22 24.99 -17.16
C PHE A 466 -9.70 24.77 -16.85
N LEU A 467 -10.28 25.71 -16.09
CA LEU A 467 -11.72 25.71 -15.80
C LEU A 467 -12.52 26.64 -16.74
N LYS A 468 -11.81 27.37 -17.60
CA LYS A 468 -12.38 28.29 -18.58
C LYS A 468 -11.76 28.04 -19.95
N PRO A 469 -12.47 28.40 -21.03
CA PRO A 469 -11.92 28.32 -22.38
C PRO A 469 -10.66 29.19 -22.53
N VAL A 470 -9.69 28.73 -23.32
CA VAL A 470 -8.41 29.45 -23.53
C VAL A 470 -8.55 30.76 -24.31
N ASP A 471 -9.65 30.90 -25.06
CA ASP A 471 -10.10 32.11 -25.74
C ASP A 471 -11.00 33.01 -24.88
N ASP A 472 -11.39 32.56 -23.67
CA ASP A 472 -12.28 33.26 -22.73
C ASP A 472 -11.66 33.36 -21.33
N GLY A 473 -10.44 33.90 -21.26
CA GLY A 473 -9.79 34.25 -20.01
C GLY A 473 -9.44 33.06 -19.10
N ALA A 474 -8.89 32.00 -19.69
CA ALA A 474 -8.32 30.89 -18.93
C ALA A 474 -7.19 31.33 -17.99
N THR A 475 -6.97 30.53 -16.95
CA THR A 475 -5.92 30.77 -15.96
C THR A 475 -5.23 29.44 -15.67
N LEU A 476 -3.91 29.40 -15.86
CA LEU A 476 -3.09 28.30 -15.37
C LEU A 476 -3.02 28.38 -13.86
N ARG A 477 -3.46 27.31 -13.19
CA ARG A 477 -3.30 27.13 -11.74
C ARG A 477 -2.13 26.19 -11.51
N LEU A 478 -1.02 26.75 -11.04
CA LEU A 478 0.23 26.03 -10.79
C LEU A 478 0.51 26.02 -9.29
N GLU A 479 0.75 24.85 -8.72
CA GLU A 479 1.14 24.68 -7.33
C GLU A 479 2.62 24.24 -7.27
N LEU A 480 3.41 25.01 -6.54
CA LEU A 480 4.83 24.73 -6.26
C LEU A 480 5.00 24.42 -4.79
N THR A 481 5.52 23.24 -4.45
CA THR A 481 5.84 22.85 -3.07
C THR A 481 7.34 22.71 -2.91
N SER A 482 7.96 23.51 -2.03
CA SER A 482 9.40 23.40 -1.75
C SER A 482 9.74 22.14 -0.96
N HIS A 483 10.72 21.37 -1.44
CA HIS A 483 11.30 20.22 -0.75
C HIS A 483 12.37 20.60 0.28
N HIS A 484 12.65 21.89 0.47
CA HIS A 484 13.74 22.35 1.33
C HIS A 484 13.23 22.90 2.66
N ASN A 485 13.98 22.65 3.72
CA ASN A 485 13.86 23.27 5.05
C ASN A 485 14.55 24.65 5.13
N GLN A 486 15.10 25.14 4.02
CA GLN A 486 15.66 26.49 3.89
C GLN A 486 14.94 27.25 2.76
N PRO A 487 14.93 28.60 2.79
CA PRO A 487 14.37 29.37 1.68
C PRO A 487 15.09 29.06 0.38
N ILE A 488 14.34 28.92 -0.71
CA ILE A 488 14.88 28.72 -2.05
C ILE A 488 14.51 29.90 -2.94
N ASP A 489 15.39 30.22 -3.89
CA ASP A 489 15.23 31.30 -4.85
C ASP A 489 15.54 30.70 -6.22
N GLY A 490 14.63 30.90 -7.18
CA GLY A 490 14.77 30.30 -8.50
C GLY A 490 13.96 30.98 -9.59
N GLU A 491 14.30 30.67 -10.83
CA GLU A 491 13.64 31.17 -12.04
C GLU A 491 12.58 30.19 -12.53
N LEU A 492 11.33 30.66 -12.63
CA LEU A 492 10.19 29.91 -13.15
C LEU A 492 9.97 30.24 -14.63
N ARG A 493 10.07 29.21 -15.48
CA ARG A 493 9.74 29.26 -16.90
C ARG A 493 8.56 28.32 -17.17
N ILE A 494 7.61 28.80 -17.96
CA ILE A 494 6.41 28.04 -18.35
C ILE A 494 6.20 28.23 -19.83
N GLU A 495 5.96 27.12 -20.53
CA GLU A 495 5.61 27.08 -21.94
C GLU A 495 4.36 26.23 -22.10
N ILE A 496 3.40 26.72 -22.87
CA ILE A 496 2.17 26.00 -23.21
C ILE A 496 1.97 26.07 -24.72
N ASP A 497 1.89 24.92 -25.37
CA ASP A 497 1.82 24.84 -26.82
C ASP A 497 0.59 25.59 -27.37
N GLY A 498 0.86 26.59 -28.21
CA GLY A 498 -0.17 27.39 -28.90
C GLY A 498 -0.83 28.47 -28.04
N LEU A 499 -0.40 28.67 -26.80
CA LEU A 499 -0.96 29.68 -25.89
C LEU A 499 0.10 30.71 -25.45
N GLU A 500 -0.33 31.96 -25.30
CA GLU A 500 0.43 33.05 -24.71
C GLU A 500 0.32 33.01 -23.18
N ILE A 501 1.46 33.09 -22.50
CA ILE A 501 1.56 33.12 -21.04
C ILE A 501 2.71 34.04 -20.60
N ASN A 502 2.49 34.78 -19.50
CA ASN A 502 3.50 35.64 -18.88
C ASN A 502 3.78 35.16 -17.45
N PRO A 503 4.74 34.23 -17.24
CA PRO A 503 5.10 33.76 -15.91
C PRO A 503 5.75 34.88 -15.07
N PRO A 504 5.72 34.78 -13.73
CA PRO A 504 6.28 35.79 -12.84
C PRO A 504 7.82 35.88 -12.89
N GLY A 505 8.50 34.95 -13.56
CA GLY A 505 9.96 34.88 -13.62
C GLY A 505 10.56 34.39 -12.31
N ARG A 506 11.32 35.22 -11.60
CA ARG A 506 12.04 34.84 -10.38
C ARG A 506 11.11 34.77 -9.17
N LEU A 507 11.19 33.69 -8.40
CA LEU A 507 10.37 33.44 -7.22
C LEU A 507 11.24 33.02 -6.04
N LYS A 508 10.85 33.50 -4.85
CA LYS A 508 11.43 33.06 -3.58
C LYS A 508 10.39 32.32 -2.77
N LEU A 509 10.69 31.07 -2.42
CA LEU A 509 9.84 30.23 -1.59
C LEU A 509 10.46 30.11 -0.19
N LYS A 510 9.61 30.22 0.84
CA LYS A 510 9.98 29.93 2.23
C LYS A 510 10.23 28.41 2.38
N PRO A 511 10.91 27.98 3.45
CA PRO A 511 11.03 26.57 3.80
C PRO A 511 9.67 25.87 3.72
N ARG A 512 9.61 24.75 3.01
CA ARG A 512 8.44 23.86 2.98
C ARG A 512 7.14 24.55 2.52
N GLN A 513 7.25 25.68 1.80
CA GLN A 513 6.11 26.47 1.35
C GLN A 513 5.39 25.79 0.18
N VAL A 514 4.07 25.82 0.23
CA VAL A 514 3.19 25.61 -0.93
C VAL A 514 2.81 26.98 -1.47
N GLN A 515 3.16 27.26 -2.72
CA GLN A 515 2.80 28.49 -3.42
C GLN A 515 1.86 28.15 -4.57
N LEU A 516 0.63 28.67 -4.50
CA LEU A 516 -0.30 28.65 -5.63
C LEU A 516 -0.07 29.89 -6.49
N LEU A 517 0.03 29.69 -7.80
CA LEU A 517 0.15 30.73 -8.80
C LEU A 517 -1.04 30.62 -9.76
N GLU A 518 -1.67 31.76 -10.01
CA GLU A 518 -2.74 31.92 -10.99
C GLU A 518 -2.24 32.83 -12.10
N ILE A 519 -1.96 32.25 -13.27
CA ILE A 519 -1.31 32.95 -14.38
C ILE A 519 -2.29 33.00 -15.54
N PRO A 520 -2.71 34.20 -16.00
CA PRO A 520 -3.59 34.33 -17.15
C PRO A 520 -2.97 33.72 -18.41
N VAL A 521 -3.79 33.01 -19.17
CA VAL A 521 -3.41 32.37 -20.43
C VAL A 521 -4.36 32.84 -21.54
N ARG A 522 -3.84 33.02 -22.75
CA ARG A 522 -4.64 33.40 -23.92
C ARG A 522 -4.23 32.60 -25.14
N GLY A 523 -5.18 32.22 -25.97
CA GLY A 523 -4.86 31.62 -27.27
C GLY A 523 -6.11 31.11 -27.97
N GLN A 524 -5.90 30.29 -29.00
CA GLN A 524 -6.99 29.68 -29.75
C GLN A 524 -7.30 28.28 -29.20
N PRO A 525 -8.59 27.89 -29.12
CA PRO A 525 -8.96 26.55 -28.72
C PRO A 525 -8.42 25.52 -29.71
N ARG A 526 -7.86 24.43 -29.19
CA ARG A 526 -7.44 23.30 -30.03
C ARG A 526 -8.57 22.28 -30.17
N PRO A 527 -8.78 21.67 -31.35
CA PRO A 527 -9.83 20.66 -31.56
C PRO A 527 -9.68 19.40 -30.68
N ASP A 528 -8.44 19.05 -30.35
CA ASP A 528 -8.08 17.91 -29.49
C ASP A 528 -8.22 18.21 -27.98
N ASN A 529 -8.38 19.50 -27.62
CA ASN A 529 -8.39 20.00 -26.25
C ASN A 529 -7.10 19.70 -25.45
N GLU A 530 -5.98 19.45 -26.14
CA GLU A 530 -4.71 19.12 -25.51
C GLU A 530 -3.71 20.27 -25.63
N TYR A 531 -3.23 20.76 -24.50
CA TYR A 531 -2.26 21.85 -24.41
C TYR A 531 -1.02 21.35 -23.67
N LEU A 532 -0.05 20.84 -24.43
CA LEU A 532 1.22 20.36 -23.87
C LEU A 532 1.90 21.50 -23.10
N THR A 533 2.15 21.26 -21.82
CA THR A 533 2.71 22.26 -20.92
C THR A 533 4.05 21.76 -20.38
N THR A 534 5.06 22.62 -20.40
CA THR A 534 6.35 22.39 -19.75
C THR A 534 6.59 23.47 -18.70
N VAL A 535 6.97 23.06 -17.50
CA VAL A 535 7.33 23.96 -16.41
C VAL A 535 8.73 23.63 -15.93
N VAL A 536 9.57 24.67 -15.82
CA VAL A 536 10.93 24.56 -15.31
C VAL A 536 11.11 25.54 -14.16
N PHE A 537 11.57 25.03 -13.02
CA PHE A 537 12.00 25.86 -11.88
C PHE A 537 13.49 25.63 -11.62
N ASP A 538 14.32 26.62 -11.89
CA ASP A 538 15.79 26.55 -11.72
C ASP A 538 16.23 27.29 -10.46
N ALA A 539 16.70 26.56 -9.45
CA ALA A 539 17.17 27.09 -8.16
C ALA A 539 18.71 27.17 -8.07
N GLY A 540 19.41 27.19 -9.20
CA GLY A 540 20.87 27.27 -9.27
C GLY A 540 21.55 26.06 -8.63
N ASP A 541 22.39 26.30 -7.62
CA ASP A 541 23.17 25.25 -6.93
C ASP A 541 22.31 24.19 -6.21
N LEU A 542 21.03 24.46 -5.99
CA LEU A 542 20.08 23.50 -5.43
C LEU A 542 19.49 22.58 -6.52
N GLY A 543 19.71 22.88 -7.79
CA GLY A 543 19.24 22.12 -8.93
C GLY A 543 17.97 22.68 -9.55
N MET A 544 17.38 21.88 -10.43
CA MET A 544 16.24 22.26 -11.26
C MET A 544 15.14 21.21 -11.15
N ALA A 545 13.88 21.67 -11.17
CA ALA A 545 12.70 20.82 -11.31
C ALA A 545 12.11 20.99 -12.72
N VAL A 546 11.74 19.89 -13.37
CA VAL A 546 11.19 19.91 -14.72
C VAL A 546 9.93 19.07 -14.77
N HIS A 547 8.81 19.68 -15.12
CA HIS A 547 7.53 19.00 -15.22
C HIS A 547 6.95 19.16 -16.62
N HIS A 548 6.32 18.11 -17.14
CA HIS A 548 5.59 18.17 -18.40
C HIS A 548 4.31 17.33 -18.29
N GLU A 549 3.20 17.87 -18.79
CA GLU A 549 1.95 17.14 -18.97
C GLU A 549 1.06 17.86 -19.98
N SER A 550 0.13 17.11 -20.57
CA SER A 550 -0.94 17.68 -21.40
C SER A 550 -2.04 18.24 -20.50
N MET A 551 -2.29 19.53 -20.62
CA MET A 551 -3.37 20.22 -19.94
C MET A 551 -4.62 20.25 -20.80
N HIS A 552 -5.79 20.31 -20.19
CA HIS A 552 -7.08 20.33 -20.87
C HIS A 552 -7.98 21.46 -20.35
N VAL A 553 -9.00 21.81 -21.12
CA VAL A 553 -10.16 22.54 -20.59
C VAL A 553 -11.14 21.53 -19.99
N ASN A 554 -11.18 21.44 -18.67
CA ASN A 554 -12.10 20.58 -17.92
C ASN A 554 -13.41 21.32 -17.66
N ARG A 555 -14.23 21.43 -18.72
CA ARG A 555 -15.56 22.03 -18.67
C ARG A 555 -16.57 21.11 -19.34
N ILE A 556 -17.68 20.84 -18.64
CA ILE A 556 -18.85 20.18 -19.22
C ILE A 556 -19.77 21.27 -19.76
N ILE A 557 -20.21 21.14 -21.01
CA ILE A 557 -21.08 22.15 -21.63
C ILE A 557 -22.52 22.01 -21.11
N HIS A 558 -23.18 23.14 -20.85
CA HIS A 558 -24.61 23.14 -20.51
C HIS A 558 -25.44 23.17 -21.81
N ARG A 559 -26.01 22.02 -22.20
CA ARG A 559 -26.73 21.81 -23.46
C ARG A 559 -27.58 20.53 -23.37
N SER A 560 -28.82 20.59 -23.86
CA SER A 560 -29.64 19.41 -24.11
C SER A 560 -29.22 18.74 -25.42
N ILE A 561 -29.01 17.43 -25.40
CA ILE A 561 -28.56 16.63 -26.54
C ILE A 561 -29.67 15.68 -26.98
N ALA A 562 -29.96 15.62 -28.28
CA ALA A 562 -30.85 14.58 -28.81
C ALA A 562 -30.15 13.22 -28.79
N ILE A 563 -30.78 12.22 -28.17
CA ILE A 563 -30.25 10.85 -28.14
C ILE A 563 -30.71 10.10 -29.41
N ASP A 564 -30.09 10.43 -30.54
CA ASP A 564 -30.42 9.85 -31.85
C ASP A 564 -29.20 9.28 -32.60
N GLY A 565 -28.01 9.37 -32.00
CA GLY A 565 -26.75 8.91 -32.58
C GLY A 565 -26.08 9.94 -33.52
N ASN A 566 -26.67 11.12 -33.71
CA ASN A 566 -26.06 12.21 -34.46
C ASN A 566 -25.06 12.98 -33.58
N LEU A 567 -23.84 13.19 -34.08
CA LEU A 567 -22.81 13.94 -33.35
C LEU A 567 -22.85 15.46 -33.60
N GLU A 568 -23.75 15.96 -34.45
CA GLU A 568 -23.86 17.40 -34.75
C GLU A 568 -24.21 18.24 -33.51
N ASP A 569 -25.07 17.73 -32.62
CA ASP A 569 -25.45 18.39 -31.36
C ASP A 569 -24.26 18.60 -30.41
N TRP A 570 -23.15 17.90 -30.64
CA TRP A 570 -21.91 17.99 -29.86
C TRP A 570 -20.94 19.06 -30.40
N GLN A 571 -21.28 19.77 -31.48
CA GLN A 571 -20.41 20.80 -32.03
C GLN A 571 -20.06 21.89 -30.98
N GLY A 572 -18.77 22.11 -30.77
CA GLY A 572 -18.27 23.04 -29.75
C GLY A 572 -18.24 22.50 -28.32
N ALA A 573 -18.60 21.24 -28.09
CA ALA A 573 -18.27 20.54 -26.85
C ALA A 573 -16.76 20.29 -26.78
N TYR A 574 -16.19 20.34 -25.57
CA TYR A 574 -14.77 20.06 -25.36
C TYR A 574 -14.52 18.56 -25.50
N THR A 575 -13.65 18.21 -26.46
CA THR A 575 -13.21 16.84 -26.65
C THR A 575 -12.41 16.37 -25.42
N GLN A 576 -12.68 15.16 -24.96
CA GLN A 576 -11.87 14.42 -24.00
C GLN A 576 -11.19 13.30 -24.79
N THR A 577 -9.92 13.51 -25.12
CA THR A 577 -9.15 12.55 -25.92
C THR A 577 -8.55 11.50 -25.00
N VAL A 578 -8.79 10.23 -25.32
CA VAL A 578 -8.16 9.09 -24.63
C VAL A 578 -7.39 8.32 -25.69
N ALA A 579 -6.07 8.36 -25.59
CA ALA A 579 -5.19 7.57 -26.44
C ALA A 579 -4.54 6.47 -25.59
N ALA A 580 -4.76 5.21 -25.97
CA ALA A 580 -4.02 4.09 -25.39
C ALA A 580 -2.74 3.85 -26.20
N SER A 581 -1.59 4.29 -25.68
CA SER A 581 -0.29 3.80 -26.13
C SER A 581 0.04 2.51 -25.37
N GLY A 582 -0.28 1.37 -25.97
CA GLY A 582 -0.03 0.04 -25.39
C GLY A 582 -1.29 -0.79 -25.23
N THR A 583 -1.13 -2.02 -24.72
CA THR A 583 -2.25 -2.91 -24.41
C THR A 583 -3.02 -2.35 -23.22
N ALA A 584 -4.28 -1.97 -23.42
CA ALA A 584 -5.17 -1.67 -22.29
C ALA A 584 -5.17 -2.89 -21.35
N THR A 585 -4.84 -2.67 -20.08
CA THR A 585 -4.92 -3.69 -19.02
C THR A 585 -6.04 -3.31 -18.07
N ARG A 586 -6.66 -4.31 -17.44
CA ARG A 586 -7.52 -4.05 -16.30
C ARG A 586 -6.74 -3.43 -15.17
N THR A 587 -7.36 -2.45 -14.52
CA THR A 587 -6.96 -2.04 -13.19
C THR A 587 -7.13 -3.21 -12.21
N LEU A 588 -6.37 -3.20 -11.11
CA LEU A 588 -6.54 -4.18 -10.03
C LEU A 588 -7.99 -4.22 -9.53
N THR A 589 -8.62 -3.04 -9.43
CA THR A 589 -10.03 -2.89 -9.03
C THR A 589 -10.99 -3.56 -10.01
N GLU A 590 -10.84 -3.34 -11.31
CA GLU A 590 -11.67 -4.01 -12.32
C GLU A 590 -11.45 -5.52 -12.34
N ALA A 591 -10.21 -5.98 -12.15
CA ALA A 591 -9.91 -7.41 -12.05
C ALA A 591 -10.56 -8.05 -10.81
N ALA A 592 -10.59 -7.34 -9.68
CA ALA A 592 -11.22 -7.78 -8.45
C ALA A 592 -12.75 -7.73 -8.50
N TRP A 593 -13.34 -6.73 -9.16
CA TRP A 593 -14.79 -6.52 -9.22
C TRP A 593 -15.47 -7.29 -10.35
N LEU A 594 -14.76 -7.56 -11.45
CA LEU A 594 -15.28 -8.28 -12.62
C LEU A 594 -14.45 -9.54 -12.92
N PRO A 595 -14.10 -10.40 -11.94
CA PRO A 595 -13.18 -11.52 -12.13
C PRO A 595 -13.71 -12.58 -13.12
N PHE A 596 -15.03 -12.60 -13.33
CA PHE A 596 -15.75 -13.49 -14.24
C PHE A 596 -15.73 -13.03 -15.70
N GLU A 597 -15.43 -11.76 -15.97
CA GLU A 597 -15.36 -11.25 -17.33
C GLU A 597 -13.99 -11.52 -17.94
N LYS A 598 -13.97 -12.16 -19.11
CA LYS A 598 -12.75 -12.40 -19.88
C LYS A 598 -12.25 -11.08 -20.48
N PHE A 599 -11.36 -10.40 -19.77
CA PHE A 599 -10.65 -9.26 -20.33
C PHE A 599 -9.59 -9.75 -21.32
N THR A 600 -9.83 -9.49 -22.61
CA THR A 600 -8.83 -9.72 -23.65
C THR A 600 -8.15 -8.38 -23.90
N PRO A 601 -6.87 -8.19 -23.52
CA PRO A 601 -6.14 -6.97 -23.86
C PRO A 601 -6.23 -6.75 -25.38
N ARG A 602 -6.90 -5.68 -25.80
CA ARG A 602 -7.05 -5.31 -27.21
C ARG A 602 -6.52 -3.91 -27.44
N GLY A 603 -5.97 -3.73 -28.64
CA GLY A 603 -5.52 -2.44 -29.16
C GLY A 603 -4.01 -2.25 -29.12
N GLN A 604 -3.41 -2.11 -30.29
CA GLN A 604 -2.33 -1.14 -30.50
C GLN A 604 -3.02 0.09 -31.09
N ASN A 605 -2.85 1.27 -30.49
CA ASN A 605 -3.37 2.55 -30.99
C ASN A 605 -4.91 2.72 -30.92
N ASN A 606 -5.56 2.29 -29.82
CA ASN A 606 -6.97 2.60 -29.61
C ASN A 606 -7.12 4.08 -29.21
N PHE A 607 -7.95 4.80 -29.95
CA PHE A 607 -8.26 6.20 -29.75
C PHE A 607 -9.75 6.36 -29.47
N ALA A 608 -10.07 7.06 -28.39
CA ALA A 608 -11.44 7.49 -28.10
C ALA A 608 -11.49 9.01 -28.00
N SER A 609 -12.49 9.60 -28.65
CA SER A 609 -12.93 10.96 -28.36
C SER A 609 -14.22 10.87 -27.57
N ALA A 610 -14.27 11.45 -26.38
CA ALA A 610 -15.50 11.57 -25.61
C ALA A 610 -15.93 13.04 -25.50
N TRP A 611 -17.23 13.25 -25.35
CA TRP A 611 -17.83 14.56 -25.10
C TRP A 611 -18.84 14.46 -23.98
N LEU A 612 -18.88 15.49 -23.15
CA LEU A 612 -19.75 15.59 -21.97
C LEU A 612 -20.63 16.83 -22.08
N ALA A 613 -21.93 16.67 -21.80
CA ALA A 613 -22.87 17.78 -21.69
C ALA A 613 -23.83 17.54 -20.51
N TYR A 614 -24.50 18.58 -20.04
CA TYR A 614 -25.58 18.45 -19.05
C TYR A 614 -26.66 19.49 -19.29
N ASP A 615 -27.88 19.21 -18.81
CA ASP A 615 -28.93 20.20 -18.63
C ASP A 615 -29.56 20.08 -17.24
N GLN A 616 -30.82 20.51 -17.05
CA GLN A 616 -31.49 20.45 -15.76
C GLN A 616 -31.83 19.02 -15.32
N ASP A 617 -32.03 18.11 -16.28
CA ASP A 617 -32.60 16.79 -16.05
C ASP A 617 -31.58 15.66 -16.29
N TYR A 618 -30.60 15.89 -17.17
CA TYR A 618 -29.72 14.84 -17.68
C TYR A 618 -28.25 15.23 -17.74
N PHE A 619 -27.40 14.21 -17.55
CA PHE A 619 -25.99 14.22 -17.93
C PHE A 619 -25.83 13.37 -19.20
N TYR A 620 -25.21 13.95 -20.22
CA TYR A 620 -25.04 13.35 -21.53
C TYR A 620 -23.59 12.94 -21.73
N PHE A 621 -23.39 11.76 -22.32
CA PHE A 621 -22.09 11.23 -22.73
C PHE A 621 -22.19 10.72 -24.17
N ALA A 622 -21.24 11.13 -25.00
CA ALA A 622 -20.98 10.50 -26.29
C ALA A 622 -19.52 10.12 -26.38
N ALA A 623 -19.24 9.02 -27.06
CA ALA A 623 -17.89 8.64 -27.42
C ALA A 623 -17.84 8.15 -28.86
N ARG A 624 -16.75 8.50 -29.54
CA ARG A 624 -16.33 7.90 -30.80
C ARG A 624 -15.07 7.09 -30.51
N ILE A 625 -15.18 5.78 -30.64
CA ILE A 625 -14.12 4.82 -30.35
C ILE A 625 -13.62 4.17 -31.65
N THR A 626 -12.32 3.94 -31.75
CA THR A 626 -11.74 3.07 -32.78
C THR A 626 -11.76 1.62 -32.29
N ASP A 627 -12.95 1.09 -32.01
CA ASP A 627 -13.18 -0.31 -31.66
C ASP A 627 -14.39 -0.80 -32.45
N ASP A 628 -14.19 -1.85 -33.25
CA ASP A 628 -15.20 -2.46 -34.12
C ASP A 628 -15.90 -3.66 -33.46
N SER A 629 -15.57 -3.97 -32.20
CA SER A 629 -16.14 -5.10 -31.49
C SER A 629 -17.49 -4.78 -30.86
N VAL A 630 -18.44 -5.69 -31.08
CA VAL A 630 -19.80 -5.61 -30.53
C VAL A 630 -19.79 -6.26 -29.15
N ASP A 631 -19.90 -5.45 -28.10
CA ASP A 631 -20.12 -5.92 -26.73
C ASP A 631 -21.63 -6.12 -26.48
N PRO A 632 -22.07 -7.26 -25.90
CA PRO A 632 -23.49 -7.53 -25.62
C PRO A 632 -24.10 -6.62 -24.54
N GLY A 633 -23.28 -5.84 -23.83
CA GLY A 633 -23.67 -5.03 -22.68
C GLY A 633 -23.68 -5.83 -21.38
N THR A 634 -23.46 -5.13 -20.26
CA THR A 634 -23.52 -5.68 -18.89
C THR A 634 -24.94 -5.55 -18.29
N LEU A 635 -25.22 -6.29 -17.21
CA LEU A 635 -26.48 -6.27 -16.46
C LEU A 635 -26.86 -4.83 -16.05
N ARG A 636 -28.00 -4.35 -16.56
CA ARG A 636 -28.58 -3.06 -16.20
C ARG A 636 -29.28 -3.17 -14.84
N PHE A 637 -28.70 -2.58 -13.80
CA PHE A 637 -29.43 -2.38 -12.53
C PHE A 637 -30.54 -1.35 -12.76
N ALA A 638 -31.79 -1.75 -12.56
CA ALA A 638 -32.97 -0.93 -12.84
C ALA A 638 -33.11 0.33 -11.94
N SER A 639 -32.26 0.51 -10.93
CA SER A 639 -32.43 1.54 -9.89
C SER A 639 -31.14 2.29 -9.48
N ALA A 640 -30.04 2.16 -10.21
CA ALA A 640 -28.85 3.00 -10.02
C ALA A 640 -28.63 3.86 -11.27
N MET A 641 -28.37 5.14 -11.06
CA MET A 641 -28.19 6.21 -12.05
C MET A 641 -27.60 5.69 -13.39
N THR A 642 -28.44 5.64 -14.41
CA THR A 642 -28.13 5.07 -15.72
C THR A 642 -27.05 5.91 -16.43
N ILE A 643 -25.84 5.37 -16.58
CA ILE A 643 -24.89 5.84 -17.60
C ILE A 643 -25.21 5.05 -18.86
N CYS A 644 -25.82 5.70 -19.85
CA CYS A 644 -26.07 5.11 -21.15
C CYS A 644 -24.77 5.07 -21.98
N SER A 645 -24.23 3.87 -22.22
CA SER A 645 -23.27 3.65 -23.31
C SER A 645 -24.04 3.41 -24.62
N PHE A 646 -23.65 4.11 -25.68
CA PHE A 646 -24.16 3.87 -27.03
C PHE A 646 -23.08 3.21 -27.88
N THR A 647 -23.40 2.08 -28.49
CA THR A 647 -22.62 1.45 -29.56
C THR A 647 -22.96 2.18 -30.87
N LEU A 648 -22.00 2.91 -31.44
CA LEU A 648 -22.15 3.46 -32.80
C LEU A 648 -21.77 2.36 -33.81
N LYS A 649 -22.58 2.21 -34.86
CA LYS A 649 -22.33 1.32 -36.01
C LYS A 649 -21.38 1.94 -37.02
#